data_AF-A0A9E1XQM2-F1
#
_entry.id   AF-A0A9E1XQM2-F1
#
_cell.length_a   1.000
_cell.length_b   1.000
_cell.length_c   1.000
_cell.angle_alpha   90.00
_cell.angle_beta   90.00
_cell.angle_gamma   90.00
#
_symmetry.space_group_name_H-M   'P 1'
#
loop_
_entity.id
_entity.type
_entity.pdbx_description
1 polymer ?
#
loop_
_entity_poly.entity_id
_entity_poly.type
_entity_poly.pdbx_seq_one_letter_code
_entity_poly.pdbx_strand_id
1 'polypeptide(L)'
;MLPRPLVFALLTVTLAVTGAPQLETWPNNDAGFSTFTEVVEAGHPRNLLARKGVRAIGARAELADGETGERGGSGRVGISGQPSVFTYYLGMVKPIHRVGFFTFNVDARANQDYEVRFANNGANPGKQPTFPEAADLTVGDKVIGPDRGGCHSWFEGKDGKPLAKADWVQFRIWRTYNLKAGHAARTTQAQGWTAGIELEIHGAKDDIIRIDPAELARRKAMREALKAIPRSPELIKTDNWWDSMVASREAVLAWETKIDRLLVAGSGVTFGGWYVLGPVKAGTPEAQKLAWTNRFDLKTSPIKGASWRPAPEIVDGESIDLAKTFSLKPGQVVFLARTAEVTGSFDRQKPYNLGVGLGDGMVRFPPYRSSKRCRGIAGPNQQTFDLQCGSGDYHVLVEAPVRADGSCPFWFMPQPATGKRNAGHANTRRSRRQGLFSRLRAEFPDALSQVQMDWEQWDETWLRFQRHGMSRRTYFLSDWTPGQPPEMLLGQYVDATARRIEQLREDLTVFEPAIREAVTPWLATFTKQNAPTTMLAARERYRALCAVQEAAKEARAIESAILAVADLRRTFGDDYAPGEAHAKALQASRLAMAAHWPALSADPNAALPTFLELRTKAQPARQKILLASPLLAFDKLLLVKGGPHFTSNWGGPNSLGGEIGYLSQPFTEGKWTAIHQGRVSDLDLNFDGSRILFSNGRQLSEVKADGTGLRAIASQDDPHVMHFDGCYLPNEQIMFVSTACEQAVPCTGGWHVGNMHVMNPDGTGQRRIAFDQDHDWNPCVLNNGRVLYTRWEYTDIPHYFTRLLFHANPDGTGQMEYYGSNSYWPNSMYWPRPIPGHPTMVSCIVSGHHGVGRMGELVLLDPAKGRHEAEGVVQRIPGRGRKVEPIIEDGLVSESWPRFAAPYPLAEPETNRGAGRYFLVNHKQWPWSPWQVCLVDAFDNVTPIITGAYGTPIPLRPRFRPPVIPPRVNLASKTGTVYMADVYSGPGLAGVPRGLVKSLRIGSHHYRYGGNGDTYASSYEGGWDVKRILGTVPVEKDGSAFFDVPANTPLFVQPLDKDGKAVQTMRSWFSVMPGETQSCVGCHEKQNRLAPPKLNLAARKAPEKIRPWLGPTRGFGFDQDVQPVLDRRCVGCHGEGKGIDLRAKQLRKDYKGRYSPAYLALHGYVRRAGYESDYHMMKPAAYAANTASLVQMLKKGHHGVKLTDEEWQRLYTWIDFNIPYAPTWRQSHQPPADEQVARRAKYKRLYA
;
A
#
# COMPACT_ATOMS: atom_id res chain seq x y z
N MET A 1 -81.23 14.23 -36.54
CA MET A 1 -81.39 14.33 -35.07
C MET A 1 -80.45 15.42 -34.54
N LEU A 2 -81.03 16.45 -33.91
CA LEU A 2 -80.41 17.51 -33.09
C LEU A 2 -79.82 16.93 -31.77
N PRO A 3 -79.20 17.68 -30.81
CA PRO A 3 -78.10 18.69 -30.87
C PRO A 3 -77.05 18.62 -29.68
N ARG A 4 -75.83 19.22 -29.87
CA ARG A 4 -74.87 20.02 -28.98
C ARG A 4 -74.60 19.71 -27.46
N PRO A 5 -73.53 20.26 -26.76
CA PRO A 5 -72.29 21.00 -27.16
C PRO A 5 -70.97 20.84 -26.27
N LEU A 6 -69.89 21.59 -26.68
CA LEU A 6 -68.67 22.13 -25.97
C LEU A 6 -67.41 21.25 -25.75
N VAL A 7 -66.14 21.71 -25.69
CA VAL A 7 -65.24 22.83 -26.15
C VAL A 7 -63.91 22.64 -25.36
N PHE A 8 -62.69 22.69 -25.96
CA PHE A 8 -61.55 23.59 -25.61
C PHE A 8 -60.25 23.25 -26.41
N ALA A 9 -59.29 24.18 -26.37
CA ALA A 9 -58.52 24.72 -27.49
C ALA A 9 -57.04 24.27 -27.63
N LEU A 10 -56.45 24.70 -28.76
CA LEU A 10 -55.08 24.56 -29.28
C LEU A 10 -53.93 24.97 -28.32
N LEU A 11 -52.78 24.30 -28.48
CA LEU A 11 -51.48 24.95 -28.72
C LEU A 11 -50.44 23.94 -29.25
N THR A 12 -50.16 24.01 -30.55
CA THR A 12 -48.98 23.43 -31.21
C THR A 12 -47.82 24.43 -31.17
N VAL A 13 -46.65 24.01 -30.68
CA VAL A 13 -45.36 24.66 -30.97
C VAL A 13 -44.36 23.59 -31.43
N THR A 14 -44.04 23.63 -32.71
CA THR A 14 -42.86 23.02 -33.34
C THR A 14 -41.60 23.81 -33.00
N LEU A 15 -40.51 23.12 -32.64
CA LEU A 15 -39.23 23.11 -33.39
C LEU A 15 -38.14 22.36 -32.60
N ALA A 16 -37.88 21.13 -33.01
CA ALA A 16 -36.56 20.53 -32.85
C ALA A 16 -35.61 21.21 -33.85
N VAL A 17 -34.59 21.91 -33.37
CA VAL A 17 -33.45 22.33 -34.19
C VAL A 17 -32.27 21.47 -33.78
N THR A 18 -32.05 20.35 -34.46
CA THR A 18 -30.78 19.61 -34.37
C THR A 18 -30.13 19.60 -35.75
N GLY A 19 -29.22 20.55 -35.98
CA GLY A 19 -28.28 20.50 -37.10
C GLY A 19 -27.05 19.67 -36.70
N ALA A 20 -26.38 19.04 -37.67
CA ALA A 20 -25.08 18.39 -37.45
C ALA A 20 -24.01 19.42 -37.02
N PRO A 21 -23.05 19.07 -36.14
CA PRO A 21 -21.98 19.97 -35.76
C PRO A 21 -21.07 20.27 -36.96
N GLN A 22 -20.50 21.47 -37.00
CA GLN A 22 -19.42 21.85 -37.90
C GLN A 22 -18.08 21.35 -37.32
N LEU A 23 -17.06 21.18 -38.18
CA LEU A 23 -15.79 20.53 -37.83
C LEU A 23 -14.57 21.22 -38.48
N GLU A 24 -13.51 21.41 -37.69
CA GLU A 24 -12.17 21.83 -38.11
C GLU A 24 -11.10 20.86 -37.56
N THR A 25 -9.99 20.66 -38.28
CA THR A 25 -8.98 19.62 -37.95
C THR A 25 -7.54 20.06 -38.21
N TRP A 26 -6.59 19.56 -37.41
CA TRP A 26 -5.14 19.82 -37.51
C TRP A 26 -4.32 18.51 -37.50
N PRO A 27 -3.17 18.45 -38.19
CA PRO A 27 -2.33 17.24 -38.23
C PRO A 27 -1.59 16.96 -36.90
N ASN A 28 -1.33 15.69 -36.58
CA ASN A 28 -0.55 15.29 -35.39
C ASN A 28 0.96 15.41 -35.61
N ASN A 29 1.47 16.64 -35.58
CA ASN A 29 2.89 16.95 -35.54
C ASN A 29 3.12 18.23 -34.73
N ASP A 30 4.37 18.59 -34.44
CA ASP A 30 4.69 19.77 -33.62
C ASP A 30 4.10 21.06 -34.20
N ALA A 31 4.03 21.18 -35.53
CA ALA A 31 3.45 22.34 -36.21
C ALA A 31 1.93 22.41 -36.02
N GLY A 32 1.22 21.30 -36.24
CA GLY A 32 -0.22 21.19 -36.04
C GLY A 32 -0.61 21.34 -34.57
N PHE A 33 0.19 20.83 -33.64
CA PHE A 33 0.00 21.08 -32.21
C PHE A 33 0.23 22.56 -31.85
N SER A 34 1.23 23.20 -32.48
CA SER A 34 1.50 24.64 -32.30
C SER A 34 0.34 25.47 -32.84
N THR A 35 -0.14 25.23 -34.06
CA THR A 35 -1.30 25.95 -34.64
C THR A 35 -2.58 25.71 -33.83
N PHE A 36 -2.86 24.47 -33.43
CA PHE A 36 -3.98 24.16 -32.53
C PHE A 36 -3.88 24.97 -31.23
N THR A 37 -2.69 24.98 -30.63
CA THR A 37 -2.43 25.72 -29.40
C THR A 37 -2.58 27.22 -29.62
N GLU A 38 -2.12 27.76 -30.75
CA GLU A 38 -2.27 29.17 -31.12
C GLU A 38 -3.73 29.58 -31.28
N VAL A 39 -4.57 28.74 -31.92
CA VAL A 39 -6.00 29.01 -32.10
C VAL A 39 -6.72 29.03 -30.76
N VAL A 40 -6.47 28.04 -29.90
CA VAL A 40 -7.03 28.00 -28.54
C VAL A 40 -6.52 29.19 -27.71
N GLU A 41 -5.23 29.54 -27.84
CA GLU A 41 -4.61 30.64 -27.08
C GLU A 41 -4.99 32.03 -27.55
N ALA A 42 -5.34 32.20 -28.83
CA ALA A 42 -5.92 33.44 -29.34
C ALA A 42 -7.25 33.72 -28.64
N GLY A 43 -7.95 32.67 -28.21
CA GLY A 43 -9.25 32.71 -27.55
C GLY A 43 -10.35 33.22 -28.48
N HIS A 44 -11.60 32.87 -28.20
CA HIS A 44 -12.72 33.49 -28.90
C HIS A 44 -13.27 34.65 -28.06
N PRO A 45 -13.25 35.90 -28.56
CA PRO A 45 -13.66 37.08 -27.81
C PRO A 45 -15.16 37.09 -27.50
N ARG A 46 -15.93 36.07 -27.89
CA ARG A 46 -17.35 35.92 -27.54
C ARG A 46 -17.61 34.75 -26.60
N ASN A 47 -16.57 34.03 -26.16
CA ASN A 47 -16.72 32.85 -25.31
C ASN A 47 -17.20 33.26 -23.92
N LEU A 48 -18.51 33.10 -23.69
CA LEU A 48 -19.24 33.38 -22.46
C LEU A 48 -18.65 32.71 -21.24
N LEU A 49 -18.00 31.55 -21.40
CA LEU A 49 -17.30 30.93 -20.28
C LEU A 49 -16.26 31.92 -19.72
N ALA A 50 -15.53 32.62 -20.59
CA ALA A 50 -14.48 33.57 -20.23
C ALA A 50 -14.95 34.83 -19.44
N ARG A 51 -16.25 35.02 -19.22
CA ARG A 51 -16.83 36.19 -18.53
C ARG A 51 -16.68 36.12 -17.00
N LYS A 52 -16.65 37.30 -16.35
CA LYS A 52 -16.86 37.43 -14.90
C LYS A 52 -18.12 36.76 -14.41
N GLY A 53 -18.00 36.06 -13.28
CA GLY A 53 -19.15 35.51 -12.57
C GLY A 53 -19.62 34.15 -13.09
N VAL A 54 -18.98 33.60 -14.11
CA VAL A 54 -19.18 32.21 -14.53
C VAL A 54 -18.60 31.25 -13.48
N ARG A 55 -19.29 30.14 -13.22
CA ARG A 55 -18.88 29.13 -12.22
C ARG A 55 -19.10 27.71 -12.74
N ALA A 56 -18.10 26.85 -12.66
CA ALA A 56 -18.25 25.42 -12.88
C ALA A 56 -18.69 24.69 -11.58
N ILE A 57 -19.54 23.67 -11.69
CA ILE A 57 -20.12 22.90 -10.57
C ILE A 57 -19.91 21.39 -10.80
N GLY A 58 -19.22 20.70 -9.87
CA GLY A 58 -18.94 19.26 -9.92
C GLY A 58 -17.45 18.89 -9.71
N ALA A 59 -17.16 17.62 -9.41
CA ALA A 59 -15.78 17.16 -9.14
C ALA A 59 -14.93 17.07 -10.43
N ARG A 60 -13.70 17.64 -10.38
CA ARG A 60 -12.66 17.69 -11.43
C ARG A 60 -12.96 18.54 -12.69
N ALA A 61 -13.49 19.74 -12.51
CA ALA A 61 -13.53 20.74 -13.58
C ALA A 61 -12.17 21.48 -13.67
N GLU A 62 -11.20 20.93 -14.42
CA GLU A 62 -9.98 21.69 -14.84
C GLU A 62 -10.24 22.48 -16.13
N LEU A 63 -11.49 22.78 -16.49
CA LEU A 63 -11.85 23.49 -17.72
C LEU A 63 -12.74 24.67 -17.34
N ALA A 64 -12.16 25.86 -17.21
CA ALA A 64 -12.90 27.10 -17.17
C ALA A 64 -11.97 28.24 -17.57
N ASP A 65 -12.12 28.75 -18.78
CA ASP A 65 -11.83 30.15 -19.04
C ASP A 65 -12.98 30.95 -18.42
N GLY A 66 -12.69 31.93 -17.56
CA GLY A 66 -13.65 32.81 -16.86
C GLY A 66 -12.93 33.81 -15.93
N GLU A 67 -12.99 35.12 -16.21
CA GLU A 67 -12.22 36.25 -15.60
C GLU A 67 -11.57 35.93 -14.23
N THR A 68 -10.29 35.55 -14.16
CA THR A 68 -9.11 36.32 -14.56
C THR A 68 -8.01 35.43 -15.16
N GLY A 69 -8.43 34.30 -15.73
CA GLY A 69 -7.69 33.44 -16.65
C GLY A 69 -6.49 32.70 -16.06
N GLU A 70 -6.79 31.49 -15.64
CA GLU A 70 -5.87 30.42 -16.01
C GLU A 70 -6.13 30.07 -17.48
N ARG A 71 -5.13 29.47 -18.13
CA ARG A 71 -5.36 28.68 -19.34
C ARG A 71 -6.50 27.70 -19.01
N GLY A 72 -7.44 27.44 -19.91
CA GLY A 72 -8.21 26.19 -19.91
C GLY A 72 -7.25 25.06 -19.55
N GLY A 73 -7.40 24.55 -18.33
CA GLY A 73 -6.46 23.62 -17.76
C GLY A 73 -6.50 22.38 -18.63
N SER A 74 -5.34 21.93 -19.09
CA SER A 74 -5.23 20.60 -19.68
C SER A 74 -5.61 19.57 -18.61
N GLY A 75 -6.89 19.20 -18.58
CA GLY A 75 -7.44 18.27 -17.61
C GLY A 75 -7.22 16.84 -18.05
N ARG A 76 -6.59 16.03 -17.19
CA ARG A 76 -6.68 14.57 -17.31
C ARG A 76 -7.82 14.08 -16.43
N VAL A 77 -9.02 14.00 -16.99
CA VAL A 77 -10.19 13.52 -16.26
C VAL A 77 -10.21 12.01 -16.34
N GLY A 78 -10.21 11.30 -15.20
CA GLY A 78 -10.45 9.86 -15.08
C GLY A 78 -11.96 9.54 -15.21
N ILE A 79 -12.36 8.67 -16.13
CA ILE A 79 -13.78 8.43 -16.47
C ILE A 79 -14.00 6.94 -16.73
N SER A 80 -15.01 6.37 -16.06
CA SER A 80 -15.48 4.99 -16.21
C SER A 80 -16.56 4.89 -17.30
N GLY A 81 -17.34 3.80 -17.37
CA GLY A 81 -18.40 3.61 -18.38
C GLY A 81 -19.64 4.51 -18.25
N GLN A 82 -19.54 5.67 -17.59
CA GLN A 82 -20.58 6.69 -17.43
C GLN A 82 -20.04 8.04 -17.91
N PRO A 83 -20.86 8.93 -18.51
CA PRO A 83 -20.38 10.22 -19.00
C PRO A 83 -19.81 11.08 -17.87
N SER A 84 -18.74 11.83 -18.16
CA SER A 84 -18.37 12.96 -17.31
C SER A 84 -19.32 14.12 -17.52
N VAL A 85 -19.87 14.64 -16.43
CA VAL A 85 -20.85 15.72 -16.44
C VAL A 85 -20.18 17.00 -15.97
N PHE A 86 -20.12 18.01 -16.84
CA PHE A 86 -19.61 19.35 -16.53
C PHE A 86 -20.77 20.34 -16.55
N THR A 87 -21.01 21.03 -15.45
CA THR A 87 -22.11 21.99 -15.36
C THR A 87 -21.56 23.39 -15.10
N TYR A 88 -21.97 24.37 -15.89
CA TYR A 88 -21.56 25.77 -15.80
C TYR A 88 -22.78 26.65 -15.50
N TYR A 89 -22.62 27.55 -14.53
CA TYR A 89 -23.47 28.70 -14.32
C TYR A 89 -22.84 29.90 -15.01
N LEU A 90 -23.52 30.53 -15.95
CA LEU A 90 -23.02 31.66 -16.75
C LEU A 90 -23.11 33.02 -16.03
N GLY A 91 -23.54 33.04 -14.77
CA GLY A 91 -23.72 34.26 -13.98
C GLY A 91 -25.04 34.99 -14.24
N MET A 92 -25.57 34.90 -15.47
CA MET A 92 -26.82 35.53 -15.88
C MET A 92 -27.41 34.86 -17.14
N VAL A 93 -28.70 35.08 -17.39
CA VAL A 93 -29.39 34.52 -18.55
C VAL A 93 -28.93 35.23 -19.83
N LYS A 94 -28.37 34.46 -20.77
CA LYS A 94 -27.82 35.00 -22.04
C LYS A 94 -28.27 34.17 -23.25
N PRO A 95 -28.42 34.81 -24.43
CA PRO A 95 -28.57 34.10 -25.68
C PRO A 95 -27.24 33.42 -26.04
N ILE A 96 -27.27 32.11 -26.24
CA ILE A 96 -26.14 31.27 -26.65
C ILE A 96 -26.24 31.06 -28.15
N HIS A 97 -25.25 31.49 -28.92
CA HIS A 97 -25.26 31.41 -30.38
C HIS A 97 -24.40 30.29 -30.95
N ARG A 98 -23.33 29.90 -30.23
CA ARG A 98 -22.47 28.77 -30.62
C ARG A 98 -22.01 27.99 -29.40
N VAL A 99 -21.83 26.68 -29.53
CA VAL A 99 -21.20 25.83 -28.52
C VAL A 99 -20.16 24.94 -29.19
N GLY A 100 -18.92 24.99 -28.72
CA GLY A 100 -17.76 24.33 -29.34
C GLY A 100 -16.97 23.43 -28.38
N PHE A 101 -16.16 22.55 -28.96
CA PHE A 101 -15.35 21.56 -28.27
C PHE A 101 -14.03 21.28 -29.03
N PHE A 102 -12.87 21.56 -28.40
CA PHE A 102 -11.55 21.24 -28.95
C PHE A 102 -10.93 20.00 -28.30
N THR A 103 -10.14 19.24 -29.06
CA THR A 103 -9.21 18.23 -28.52
C THR A 103 -8.01 18.01 -29.42
N PHE A 104 -6.88 17.57 -28.84
CA PHE A 104 -5.69 17.17 -29.59
C PHE A 104 -5.10 15.86 -29.08
N ASN A 105 -4.96 14.86 -29.95
CA ASN A 105 -4.53 13.52 -29.57
C ASN A 105 -3.26 13.06 -30.30
N VAL A 106 -2.35 12.43 -29.54
CA VAL A 106 -1.11 11.81 -30.02
C VAL A 106 -1.24 10.30 -30.30
N ASP A 107 -2.35 9.66 -29.92
CA ASP A 107 -2.68 8.25 -30.20
C ASP A 107 -3.58 8.14 -31.46
N ALA A 108 -3.54 7.00 -32.14
CA ALA A 108 -4.24 6.72 -33.39
C ALA A 108 -5.76 6.43 -33.27
N ARG A 109 -6.35 6.54 -32.07
CA ARG A 109 -7.69 5.99 -31.75
C ARG A 109 -8.51 6.93 -30.84
N ALA A 110 -8.58 8.22 -31.17
CA ALA A 110 -9.12 9.23 -30.26
C ALA A 110 -10.12 10.19 -30.94
N ASN A 111 -11.19 10.51 -30.21
CA ASN A 111 -12.53 10.66 -30.76
C ASN A 111 -13.42 11.48 -29.77
N GLN A 112 -14.32 12.38 -30.22
CA GLN A 112 -15.26 13.19 -29.41
C GLN A 112 -16.73 12.68 -29.42
N ASP A 113 -17.33 12.40 -28.25
CA ASP A 113 -18.79 12.26 -28.09
C ASP A 113 -19.25 13.10 -26.90
N TYR A 114 -20.10 14.10 -27.18
CA TYR A 114 -20.68 14.93 -26.15
C TYR A 114 -22.12 15.36 -26.44
N GLU A 115 -22.82 15.62 -25.36
CA GLU A 115 -24.14 16.23 -25.32
C GLU A 115 -24.09 17.55 -24.55
N VAL A 116 -24.91 18.51 -24.96
CA VAL A 116 -25.08 19.79 -24.29
C VAL A 116 -26.53 19.97 -23.91
N ARG A 117 -26.76 20.48 -22.70
CA ARG A 117 -28.07 20.83 -22.16
C ARG A 117 -28.05 22.26 -21.67
N PHE A 118 -29.15 22.97 -21.86
CA PHE A 118 -29.34 24.34 -21.44
C PHE A 118 -30.47 24.43 -20.41
N ALA A 119 -30.33 25.31 -19.44
CA ALA A 119 -31.41 25.63 -18.51
C ALA A 119 -31.43 27.13 -18.23
N ASN A 120 -32.63 27.70 -18.17
CA ASN A 120 -32.88 29.06 -17.71
C ASN A 120 -33.50 29.00 -16.31
N ASN A 121 -32.71 29.34 -15.30
CA ASN A 121 -33.11 29.47 -13.92
C ASN A 121 -32.92 30.90 -13.40
N GLY A 122 -33.09 31.91 -14.27
CA GLY A 122 -32.89 33.31 -13.91
C GLY A 122 -33.78 33.82 -12.76
N ALA A 123 -34.89 33.13 -12.46
CA ALA A 123 -35.73 33.42 -11.29
C ALA A 123 -35.08 33.02 -9.95
N ASN A 124 -34.07 32.14 -9.98
CA ASN A 124 -33.30 31.70 -8.82
C ASN A 124 -31.79 31.76 -9.11
N PRO A 125 -31.19 32.96 -9.25
CA PRO A 125 -29.80 33.12 -9.64
C PRO A 125 -28.84 32.30 -8.77
N GLY A 126 -27.94 31.55 -9.41
CA GLY A 126 -26.90 30.75 -8.74
C GLY A 126 -27.39 29.44 -8.10
N LYS A 127 -28.69 29.13 -8.08
CA LYS A 127 -29.19 27.80 -7.69
C LYS A 127 -29.21 26.87 -8.91
N GLN A 128 -28.59 25.70 -8.79
CA GLN A 128 -28.52 24.73 -9.88
C GLN A 128 -29.91 24.18 -10.22
N PRO A 129 -30.37 24.26 -11.49
CA PRO A 129 -31.63 23.66 -11.90
C PRO A 129 -31.50 22.15 -12.09
N THR A 130 -32.64 21.46 -12.14
CA THR A 130 -32.68 20.09 -12.65
C THR A 130 -32.68 20.16 -14.17
N PHE A 131 -31.64 19.63 -14.83
CA PHE A 131 -31.57 19.60 -16.28
C PHE A 131 -32.49 18.49 -16.85
N PRO A 132 -33.10 18.68 -18.04
CA PRO A 132 -33.86 17.65 -18.73
C PRO A 132 -33.02 16.41 -19.05
N GLU A 133 -33.68 15.25 -19.17
CA GLU A 133 -33.01 13.99 -19.52
C GLU A 133 -32.50 14.01 -20.97
N ALA A 134 -33.32 14.49 -21.90
CA ALA A 134 -32.95 14.70 -23.30
C ALA A 134 -31.88 15.81 -23.45
N ALA A 135 -30.96 15.65 -24.41
CA ALA A 135 -29.97 16.67 -24.74
C ALA A 135 -30.55 17.71 -25.71
N ASP A 136 -30.18 18.97 -25.53
CA ASP A 136 -30.54 20.05 -26.47
C ASP A 136 -29.64 20.01 -27.72
N LEU A 137 -28.35 19.67 -27.54
CA LEU A 137 -27.40 19.43 -28.62
C LEU A 137 -26.70 18.10 -28.40
N THR A 138 -26.48 17.34 -29.48
CA THR A 138 -25.75 16.08 -29.47
C THR A 138 -25.01 15.89 -30.78
N VAL A 139 -23.79 15.37 -30.72
CA VAL A 139 -23.03 14.99 -31.92
C VAL A 139 -23.49 13.65 -32.53
N GLY A 140 -24.46 12.97 -31.89
CA GLY A 140 -25.03 11.69 -32.30
C GLY A 140 -24.28 10.48 -31.74
N ASP A 141 -24.60 9.28 -32.22
CA ASP A 141 -24.04 8.03 -31.70
C ASP A 141 -22.62 7.73 -32.20
N LYS A 142 -22.12 8.47 -33.21
CA LYS A 142 -20.85 8.22 -33.89
C LYS A 142 -19.83 9.33 -33.63
N VAL A 143 -18.55 8.96 -33.63
CA VAL A 143 -17.49 9.92 -33.35
C VAL A 143 -17.04 10.74 -34.56
N ILE A 144 -16.70 12.01 -34.30
CA ILE A 144 -16.24 13.02 -35.26
C ILE A 144 -14.75 13.41 -35.00
N GLY A 145 -13.92 13.38 -36.05
CA GLY A 145 -12.49 13.75 -36.03
C GLY A 145 -11.59 12.86 -36.92
N PRO A 146 -10.38 13.29 -37.33
CA PRO A 146 -9.45 12.47 -38.11
C PRO A 146 -8.59 11.56 -37.22
N ASP A 147 -8.18 10.41 -37.75
CA ASP A 147 -7.20 9.54 -37.08
C ASP A 147 -5.85 10.30 -36.95
N ARG A 148 -5.48 10.68 -35.72
CA ARG A 148 -4.21 11.36 -35.33
C ARG A 148 -4.17 12.87 -35.64
N GLY A 149 -4.69 13.70 -34.73
CA GLY A 149 -4.58 15.15 -34.85
C GLY A 149 -5.32 15.97 -33.79
N GLY A 150 -5.33 17.28 -34.03
CA GLY A 150 -6.23 18.22 -33.38
C GLY A 150 -7.59 18.28 -34.06
N CYS A 151 -8.65 18.58 -33.32
CA CYS A 151 -9.98 18.75 -33.87
C CYS A 151 -10.83 19.71 -33.04
N HIS A 152 -11.68 20.50 -33.68
CA HIS A 152 -12.67 21.40 -33.09
C HIS A 152 -14.04 21.15 -33.72
N SER A 153 -15.02 20.75 -32.93
CA SER A 153 -16.42 20.64 -33.39
C SER A 153 -17.32 21.64 -32.69
N TRP A 154 -18.32 22.18 -33.39
CA TRP A 154 -19.26 23.13 -32.79
C TRP A 154 -20.65 23.15 -33.41
N PHE A 155 -21.63 23.61 -32.64
CA PHE A 155 -22.98 23.93 -33.10
C PHE A 155 -23.15 25.43 -33.18
N GLU A 156 -23.85 25.94 -34.19
CA GLU A 156 -24.16 27.37 -34.35
C GLU A 156 -25.59 27.56 -34.86
N GLY A 157 -26.29 28.58 -34.37
CA GLY A 157 -27.67 28.86 -34.77
C GLY A 157 -27.78 29.44 -36.18
N LYS A 158 -28.79 28.99 -36.95
CA LYS A 158 -29.04 29.46 -38.32
C LYS A 158 -29.42 30.94 -38.34
N ASP A 159 -28.95 31.67 -39.35
CA ASP A 159 -29.26 33.08 -39.62
C ASP A 159 -29.04 34.01 -38.41
N GLY A 160 -28.08 33.66 -37.55
CA GLY A 160 -27.74 34.45 -36.36
C GLY A 160 -28.72 34.32 -35.19
N LYS A 161 -29.70 33.41 -35.23
CA LYS A 161 -30.57 33.11 -34.08
C LYS A 161 -29.80 32.36 -32.98
N PRO A 162 -30.12 32.56 -31.69
CA PRO A 162 -29.50 31.80 -30.61
C PRO A 162 -29.95 30.33 -30.62
N LEU A 163 -29.04 29.42 -30.28
CA LEU A 163 -29.29 28.00 -29.99
C LEU A 163 -30.20 27.84 -28.76
N ALA A 164 -29.99 28.67 -27.73
CA ALA A 164 -30.80 28.68 -26.52
C ALA A 164 -30.64 30.02 -25.78
N LYS A 165 -31.53 30.30 -24.82
CA LYS A 165 -31.38 31.40 -23.86
C LYS A 165 -31.31 30.82 -22.46
N ALA A 166 -30.12 30.85 -21.84
CA ALA A 166 -29.83 30.12 -20.61
C ALA A 166 -28.81 30.84 -19.72
N ASP A 167 -28.90 30.61 -18.42
CA ASP A 167 -27.87 30.94 -17.42
C ASP A 167 -27.13 29.69 -16.92
N TRP A 168 -27.57 28.49 -17.30
CA TRP A 168 -26.95 27.22 -16.96
C TRP A 168 -26.72 26.34 -18.19
N VAL A 169 -25.54 25.72 -18.27
CA VAL A 169 -25.16 24.81 -19.37
C VAL A 169 -24.52 23.56 -18.80
N GLN A 170 -24.94 22.38 -19.26
CA GLN A 170 -24.38 21.09 -18.86
C GLN A 170 -23.85 20.33 -20.07
N PHE A 171 -22.57 19.97 -20.03
CA PHE A 171 -21.94 19.03 -20.95
C PHE A 171 -21.95 17.64 -20.35
N ARG A 172 -22.25 16.62 -21.16
CA ARG A 172 -21.98 15.22 -20.86
C ARG A 172 -21.01 14.69 -21.90
N ILE A 173 -19.87 14.16 -21.48
CA ILE A 173 -18.78 13.77 -22.38
C ILE A 173 -18.44 12.30 -22.12
N TRP A 174 -18.46 11.47 -23.17
CA TRP A 174 -18.12 10.05 -23.12
C TRP A 174 -16.68 9.80 -23.59
N ARG A 175 -16.00 8.79 -23.01
CA ARG A 175 -14.68 8.34 -23.48
C ARG A 175 -14.82 7.28 -24.58
N THR A 176 -13.99 7.38 -25.61
CA THR A 176 -13.76 6.28 -26.56
C THR A 176 -12.26 6.07 -26.74
N TYR A 177 -11.73 4.99 -26.15
CA TYR A 177 -10.40 4.48 -26.46
C TYR A 177 -10.62 3.19 -27.27
N ASN A 178 -9.81 2.94 -28.31
CA ASN A 178 -9.92 1.79 -29.23
C ASN A 178 -11.04 1.83 -30.30
N LEU A 179 -11.71 2.95 -30.51
CA LEU A 179 -12.69 3.10 -31.60
C LEU A 179 -12.12 3.98 -32.71
N LYS A 180 -12.15 3.50 -33.96
CA LYS A 180 -11.80 4.31 -35.15
C LYS A 180 -12.81 5.44 -35.36
N ALA A 181 -12.37 6.55 -35.96
CA ALA A 181 -13.28 7.60 -36.40
C ALA A 181 -14.48 7.03 -37.19
N GLY A 182 -15.68 7.60 -37.00
CA GLY A 182 -16.92 7.16 -37.69
C GLY A 182 -17.65 5.95 -37.09
N HIS A 183 -17.18 5.37 -35.97
CA HIS A 183 -17.83 4.24 -35.27
C HIS A 183 -18.60 4.70 -34.02
N ALA A 184 -19.48 3.83 -33.48
CA ALA A 184 -20.37 4.17 -32.36
C ALA A 184 -19.62 4.34 -31.02
N ALA A 185 -19.91 5.42 -30.29
CA ALA A 185 -19.10 5.93 -29.18
C ALA A 185 -19.63 5.59 -27.78
N ARG A 186 -20.96 5.48 -27.63
CA ARG A 186 -21.64 5.29 -26.34
C ARG A 186 -21.49 3.85 -25.86
N THR A 187 -20.60 3.59 -24.90
CA THR A 187 -20.39 2.25 -24.30
C THR A 187 -20.50 2.28 -22.77
N THR A 188 -20.82 1.13 -22.17
CA THR A 188 -20.93 0.94 -20.72
C THR A 188 -19.64 0.49 -20.03
N GLN A 189 -18.53 0.34 -20.77
CA GLN A 189 -17.24 -0.14 -20.25
C GLN A 189 -16.25 1.01 -19.99
N ALA A 190 -15.49 0.92 -18.90
CA ALA A 190 -14.45 1.89 -18.58
C ALA A 190 -13.19 1.66 -19.43
N GLN A 191 -12.84 2.57 -20.34
CA GLN A 191 -11.62 2.45 -21.15
C GLN A 191 -10.80 3.76 -21.21
N GLY A 192 -9.49 3.64 -20.93
CA GLY A 192 -8.40 4.48 -21.47
C GLY A 192 -8.31 5.97 -21.09
N TRP A 193 -7.29 6.68 -21.61
CA TRP A 193 -7.04 8.12 -21.39
C TRP A 193 -7.22 8.92 -22.69
N THR A 194 -7.61 10.20 -22.59
CA THR A 194 -7.61 11.19 -23.70
C THR A 194 -6.63 12.34 -23.36
N ALA A 195 -6.11 13.04 -24.37
CA ALA A 195 -5.31 14.25 -24.20
C ALA A 195 -6.12 15.51 -24.57
N GLY A 196 -5.95 16.59 -23.77
CA GLY A 196 -6.40 17.98 -23.96
C GLY A 196 -7.85 18.21 -24.44
N ILE A 197 -8.71 18.84 -23.62
CA ILE A 197 -10.06 19.28 -24.01
C ILE A 197 -10.18 20.79 -23.76
N GLU A 198 -10.90 21.52 -24.62
CA GLU A 198 -11.35 22.91 -24.36
C GLU A 198 -12.84 23.04 -24.72
N LEU A 199 -13.62 23.80 -23.94
CA LEU A 199 -15.05 24.00 -24.15
C LEU A 199 -15.35 25.47 -24.50
N GLU A 200 -16.24 25.71 -25.45
CA GLU A 200 -16.65 27.06 -25.84
C GLU A 200 -18.16 27.26 -25.80
N ILE A 201 -18.61 28.41 -25.32
CA ILE A 201 -20.02 28.85 -25.39
C ILE A 201 -20.03 30.30 -25.85
N HIS A 202 -20.52 30.61 -27.03
CA HIS A 202 -20.47 31.98 -27.56
C HIS A 202 -21.80 32.72 -27.38
N GLY A 203 -21.69 34.00 -27.01
CA GLY A 203 -22.81 34.93 -26.97
C GLY A 203 -23.11 35.55 -28.34
N ALA A 204 -23.95 36.58 -28.34
CA ALA A 204 -24.24 37.37 -29.53
C ALA A 204 -22.99 38.07 -30.09
N LYS A 205 -23.05 38.57 -31.34
CA LYS A 205 -21.89 39.16 -32.03
C LYS A 205 -21.26 40.35 -31.28
N ASP A 206 -22.09 41.09 -30.56
CA ASP A 206 -21.78 42.25 -29.73
C ASP A 206 -21.39 41.87 -28.29
N ASP A 207 -21.54 40.61 -27.90
CA ASP A 207 -21.22 40.10 -26.55
C ASP A 207 -19.71 39.79 -26.41
N ILE A 208 -18.88 40.81 -26.67
CA ILE A 208 -17.43 40.72 -26.71
C ILE A 208 -16.85 40.74 -25.29
N ILE A 209 -16.25 39.62 -24.88
CA ILE A 209 -15.42 39.45 -23.69
C ILE A 209 -13.97 39.75 -24.07
N ARG A 210 -13.48 40.87 -23.59
CA ARG A 210 -12.07 41.25 -23.79
C ARG A 210 -11.26 40.70 -22.62
N ILE A 211 -10.37 39.76 -22.89
CA ILE A 211 -9.29 39.44 -21.95
C ILE A 211 -8.42 40.70 -21.86
N ASP A 212 -8.07 41.13 -20.65
CA ASP A 212 -7.19 42.27 -20.44
C ASP A 212 -5.87 42.07 -21.23
N PRO A 213 -5.53 42.95 -22.19
CA PRO A 213 -4.29 42.85 -22.95
C PRO A 213 -3.04 42.80 -22.06
N ALA A 214 -3.08 43.44 -20.88
CA ALA A 214 -1.99 43.40 -19.91
C ALA A 214 -1.79 41.99 -19.34
N GLU A 215 -2.89 41.27 -19.09
CA GLU A 215 -2.86 39.90 -18.57
C GLU A 215 -2.35 38.89 -19.62
N LEU A 216 -2.74 39.05 -20.88
CA LEU A 216 -2.23 38.22 -21.98
C LEU A 216 -0.73 38.43 -22.20
N ALA A 217 -0.27 39.68 -22.18
CA ALA A 217 1.15 40.03 -22.28
C ALA A 217 1.97 39.45 -21.10
N ARG A 218 1.43 39.54 -19.88
CA ARG A 218 2.06 38.98 -18.67
C ARG A 218 2.26 37.46 -18.77
N ARG A 219 1.26 36.71 -19.26
CA ARG A 219 1.37 35.26 -19.45
C ARG A 219 2.40 34.88 -20.51
N LYS A 220 2.44 35.62 -21.63
CA LYS A 220 3.45 35.42 -22.67
C LYS A 220 4.86 35.63 -22.10
N ALA A 221 5.07 36.71 -21.35
CA ALA A 221 6.34 37.01 -20.69
C ALA A 221 6.76 35.90 -19.69
N MET A 222 5.84 35.43 -18.86
CA MET A 222 6.09 34.32 -17.91
C MET A 222 6.53 33.03 -18.64
N ARG A 223 5.89 32.68 -19.76
CA ARG A 223 6.23 31.47 -20.54
C ARG A 223 7.61 31.56 -21.18
N GLU A 224 7.96 32.71 -21.76
CA GLU A 224 9.30 32.94 -22.30
C GLU A 224 10.36 32.90 -21.19
N ALA A 225 10.07 33.49 -20.03
CA ALA A 225 10.94 33.39 -18.86
C ALA A 225 11.15 31.93 -18.38
N LEU A 226 10.10 31.11 -18.37
CA LEU A 226 10.19 29.67 -18.03
C LEU A 226 10.92 28.85 -19.11
N LYS A 227 10.83 29.23 -20.39
CA LYS A 227 11.62 28.59 -21.47
C LYS A 227 13.11 28.87 -21.34
N ALA A 228 13.48 30.04 -20.81
CA ALA A 228 14.86 30.44 -20.60
C ALA A 228 15.55 29.72 -19.42
N ILE A 229 14.80 29.02 -18.56
CA ILE A 229 15.36 28.26 -17.44
C ILE A 229 15.67 26.82 -17.90
N PRO A 230 16.85 26.26 -17.57
CA PRO A 230 17.19 24.87 -17.88
C PRO A 230 16.15 23.88 -17.34
N ARG A 231 15.94 22.75 -18.04
CA ARG A 231 14.95 21.72 -17.61
C ARG A 231 15.30 21.03 -16.30
N SER A 232 16.56 21.06 -15.89
CA SER A 232 17.07 20.47 -14.65
C SER A 232 18.16 21.35 -14.05
N PRO A 233 18.32 21.38 -12.72
CA PRO A 233 19.41 22.08 -12.09
C PRO A 233 20.76 21.43 -12.39
N GLU A 234 21.78 22.29 -12.45
CA GLU A 234 23.17 21.91 -12.68
C GLU A 234 23.72 21.06 -11.52
N LEU A 235 24.63 20.14 -11.85
CA LEU A 235 25.48 19.46 -10.87
C LEU A 235 26.81 20.20 -10.88
N ILE A 236 27.15 20.87 -9.78
CA ILE A 236 28.40 21.60 -9.63
C ILE A 236 29.43 20.64 -9.04
N LYS A 237 30.47 20.34 -9.82
CA LYS A 237 31.58 19.50 -9.40
C LYS A 237 32.69 20.36 -8.78
N THR A 238 33.19 19.92 -7.64
CA THR A 238 34.36 20.44 -6.93
C THR A 238 35.37 19.30 -6.71
N ASP A 239 36.42 19.54 -5.91
CA ASP A 239 37.47 18.56 -5.64
C ASP A 239 37.00 17.32 -4.87
N ASN A 240 35.88 17.41 -4.16
CA ASN A 240 35.31 16.28 -3.43
C ASN A 240 33.78 16.26 -3.51
N TRP A 241 33.22 15.07 -3.27
CA TRP A 241 31.79 14.84 -3.41
C TRP A 241 30.95 15.69 -2.45
N TRP A 242 31.46 16.01 -1.26
CA TRP A 242 30.68 16.71 -0.24
C TRP A 242 30.54 18.20 -0.57
N ASP A 243 31.63 18.84 -0.97
CA ASP A 243 31.57 20.22 -1.47
C ASP A 243 30.73 20.30 -2.75
N SER A 244 30.78 19.28 -3.61
CA SER A 244 29.92 19.16 -4.79
C SER A 244 28.45 19.00 -4.41
N MET A 245 28.15 18.23 -3.35
CA MET A 245 26.81 18.09 -2.79
C MET A 245 26.29 19.43 -2.27
N VAL A 246 27.11 20.19 -1.52
CA VAL A 246 26.77 21.52 -1.00
C VAL A 246 26.53 22.53 -2.13
N ALA A 247 27.42 22.61 -3.11
CA ALA A 247 27.31 23.54 -4.24
C ALA A 247 26.11 23.18 -5.15
N SER A 248 25.95 21.90 -5.49
CA SER A 248 24.81 21.42 -6.28
C SER A 248 23.48 21.62 -5.55
N ARG A 249 23.49 21.51 -4.22
CA ARG A 249 22.34 21.85 -3.39
C ARG A 249 21.89 23.29 -3.62
N GLU A 250 22.84 24.22 -3.64
CA GLU A 250 22.55 25.64 -3.81
C GLU A 250 22.05 25.93 -5.22
N ALA A 251 22.64 25.27 -6.24
CA ALA A 251 22.14 25.31 -7.61
C ALA A 251 20.70 24.80 -7.74
N VAL A 252 20.37 23.70 -7.04
CA VAL A 252 19.00 23.16 -7.01
C VAL A 252 18.02 24.16 -6.38
N LEU A 253 18.36 24.77 -5.24
CA LEU A 253 17.50 25.75 -4.58
C LEU A 253 17.32 27.03 -5.42
N ALA A 254 18.40 27.53 -6.02
CA ALA A 254 18.36 28.71 -6.88
C ALA A 254 17.47 28.44 -8.10
N TRP A 255 17.61 27.26 -8.70
CA TRP A 255 16.76 26.80 -9.80
C TRP A 255 15.30 26.67 -9.38
N GLU A 256 15.01 26.03 -8.24
CA GLU A 256 13.66 25.91 -7.69
C GLU A 256 13.04 27.29 -7.40
N THR A 257 13.77 28.17 -6.71
CA THR A 257 13.37 29.52 -6.35
C THR A 257 13.07 30.38 -7.57
N LYS A 258 13.91 30.30 -8.61
CA LYS A 258 13.71 31.04 -9.86
C LYS A 258 12.39 30.65 -10.53
N ILE A 259 12.05 29.36 -10.50
CA ILE A 259 10.80 28.88 -11.08
C ILE A 259 9.60 29.24 -10.20
N ASP A 260 9.70 29.06 -8.88
CA ASP A 260 8.63 29.43 -7.94
C ASP A 260 8.29 30.92 -8.07
N ARG A 261 9.29 31.82 -8.04
CA ARG A 261 9.12 33.27 -8.21
C ARG A 261 8.35 33.62 -9.50
N LEU A 262 8.65 32.96 -10.62
CA LEU A 262 7.95 33.19 -11.89
C LEU A 262 6.48 32.74 -11.84
N LEU A 263 6.20 31.65 -11.14
CA LEU A 263 4.87 31.05 -11.08
C LEU A 263 3.96 31.70 -10.04
N VAL A 264 4.52 32.37 -9.01
CA VAL A 264 3.75 33.08 -7.99
C VAL A 264 2.86 34.17 -8.61
N ALA A 265 3.37 34.93 -9.58
CA ALA A 265 2.59 35.96 -10.24
C ALA A 265 1.33 35.42 -10.95
N GLY A 266 1.29 34.12 -11.30
CA GLY A 266 0.19 33.49 -12.04
C GLY A 266 -0.79 32.71 -11.17
N SER A 267 -0.63 32.68 -9.85
CA SER A 267 -1.35 31.75 -8.97
C SER A 267 -2.66 32.29 -8.36
N GLY A 268 -3.10 33.50 -8.75
CA GLY A 268 -4.26 34.16 -8.12
C GLY A 268 -4.01 34.65 -6.68
N VAL A 269 -2.73 34.81 -6.29
CA VAL A 269 -2.33 35.37 -4.99
C VAL A 269 -1.26 36.45 -5.21
N THR A 270 -1.50 37.65 -4.71
CA THR A 270 -0.56 38.78 -4.77
C THR A 270 -0.13 39.17 -3.37
N PHE A 271 1.18 39.21 -3.12
CA PHE A 271 1.72 39.63 -1.83
C PHE A 271 2.26 41.06 -1.87
N GLY A 272 1.93 41.89 -0.88
CA GLY A 272 2.49 43.22 -0.70
C GLY A 272 3.91 43.21 -0.13
N GLY A 273 4.53 44.37 0.07
CA GLY A 273 5.85 44.50 0.70
C GLY A 273 5.85 44.08 2.18
N TRP A 274 7.03 43.72 2.70
CA TRP A 274 7.20 43.40 4.12
C TRP A 274 7.21 44.66 4.99
N TYR A 275 6.66 44.54 6.19
CA TYR A 275 6.69 45.54 7.25
C TYR A 275 7.23 44.91 8.53
N VAL A 276 7.95 45.71 9.33
CA VAL A 276 8.56 45.31 10.60
C VAL A 276 8.03 46.15 11.75
N LEU A 277 7.79 45.53 12.91
CA LEU A 277 7.40 46.18 14.15
C LEU A 277 8.20 45.59 15.33
N GLY A 278 8.94 46.45 16.03
CA GLY A 278 9.84 46.08 17.13
C GLY A 278 11.15 46.90 17.10
N PRO A 279 12.08 46.65 18.05
CA PRO A 279 12.09 45.58 19.04
C PRO A 279 11.01 45.71 20.13
N VAL A 280 10.45 44.58 20.57
CA VAL A 280 9.53 44.49 21.71
C VAL A 280 10.11 43.51 22.73
N LYS A 281 9.90 43.73 24.04
CA LYS A 281 10.29 42.72 25.05
C LYS A 281 9.41 41.47 24.88
N ALA A 282 10.02 40.30 24.77
CA ALA A 282 9.26 39.06 24.62
C ALA A 282 8.35 38.81 25.84
N GLY A 283 7.14 38.29 25.60
CA GLY A 283 6.21 37.87 26.65
C GLY A 283 5.35 38.96 27.30
N THR A 284 5.41 40.23 26.85
CA THR A 284 4.48 41.26 27.34
C THR A 284 3.04 41.02 26.88
N PRO A 285 2.01 41.49 27.61
CA PRO A 285 0.61 41.35 27.21
C PRO A 285 0.31 41.90 25.81
N GLU A 286 0.96 43.00 25.43
CA GLU A 286 0.80 43.65 24.12
C GLU A 286 1.38 42.80 22.99
N ALA A 287 2.55 42.18 23.22
CA ALA A 287 3.18 41.28 22.25
C ALA A 287 2.33 40.02 22.06
N GLN A 288 1.82 39.43 23.15
CA GLN A 288 0.91 38.27 23.08
C GLN A 288 -0.40 38.61 22.34
N LYS A 289 -0.97 39.80 22.58
CA LYS A 289 -2.17 40.26 21.89
C LYS A 289 -1.95 40.41 20.38
N LEU A 290 -0.83 41.00 19.97
CA LEU A 290 -0.48 41.13 18.55
C LEU A 290 -0.25 39.75 17.91
N ALA A 291 0.50 38.86 18.57
CA ALA A 291 0.77 37.51 18.08
C ALA A 291 -0.51 36.71 17.79
N TRP A 292 -1.63 36.99 18.49
CA TRP A 292 -2.90 36.27 18.36
C TRP A 292 -4.04 37.05 17.68
N THR A 293 -3.78 38.23 17.10
CA THR A 293 -4.83 39.01 16.42
C THR A 293 -5.34 38.37 15.12
N ASN A 294 -6.62 38.55 14.81
CA ASN A 294 -7.24 38.15 13.53
C ASN A 294 -7.56 39.34 12.62
N ARG A 295 -7.33 40.56 13.10
CA ARG A 295 -7.48 41.80 12.35
C ARG A 295 -6.29 42.69 12.67
N PHE A 296 -5.67 43.25 11.65
CA PHE A 296 -4.64 44.23 11.85
C PHE A 296 -4.66 45.24 10.71
N ASP A 297 -4.15 46.42 11.01
CA ASP A 297 -4.00 47.53 10.08
C ASP A 297 -2.55 47.98 10.16
N LEU A 298 -1.86 47.98 9.02
CA LEU A 298 -0.45 48.40 8.93
C LEU A 298 -0.27 49.90 9.20
N LYS A 299 -1.33 50.71 9.20
CA LYS A 299 -1.30 52.15 9.52
C LYS A 299 -1.34 52.42 11.02
N THR A 300 -1.73 51.46 11.85
CA THR A 300 -1.85 51.63 13.30
C THR A 300 -1.04 50.56 14.04
N SER A 301 -0.58 50.88 15.26
CA SER A 301 0.18 49.93 16.07
C SER A 301 -0.53 49.64 17.39
N PRO A 302 -0.73 48.37 17.74
CA PRO A 302 -1.26 48.00 19.05
C PRO A 302 -0.22 48.08 20.17
N ILE A 303 1.05 48.38 19.86
CA ILE A 303 2.15 48.47 20.81
C ILE A 303 2.54 49.95 20.99
N LYS A 304 2.36 50.45 22.22
CA LYS A 304 2.62 51.85 22.57
C LYS A 304 4.09 52.19 22.32
N GLY A 305 4.33 53.21 21.47
CA GLY A 305 5.68 53.69 21.13
C GLY A 305 6.38 52.93 20.00
N ALA A 306 5.74 51.96 19.35
CA ALA A 306 6.24 51.30 18.15
C ALA A 306 5.28 51.51 16.97
N SER A 307 5.78 51.56 15.74
CA SER A 307 4.99 51.63 14.51
C SER A 307 5.50 50.62 13.48
N TRP A 308 4.61 50.18 12.58
CA TRP A 308 5.01 49.38 11.43
C TRP A 308 5.85 50.23 10.48
N ARG A 309 7.01 49.71 10.08
CA ARG A 309 7.91 50.35 9.10
C ARG A 309 8.06 49.43 7.89
N PRO A 310 8.01 49.94 6.65
CA PRO A 310 8.38 49.16 5.48
C PRO A 310 9.78 48.55 5.66
N ALA A 311 9.94 47.29 5.28
CA ALA A 311 11.19 46.53 5.39
C ALA A 311 11.58 45.97 4.01
N PRO A 312 12.01 46.83 3.06
CA PRO A 312 12.43 46.40 1.72
C PRO A 312 13.66 45.49 1.72
N GLU A 313 14.39 45.42 2.84
CA GLU A 313 15.56 44.57 3.04
C GLU A 313 15.18 43.08 3.09
N ILE A 314 13.91 42.76 3.34
CA ILE A 314 13.41 41.38 3.37
C ILE A 314 12.94 40.97 1.97
N VAL A 315 13.72 40.11 1.32
CA VAL A 315 13.46 39.63 -0.05
C VAL A 315 13.02 38.16 -0.03
N ASP A 316 11.89 37.86 -0.67
CA ASP A 316 11.35 36.50 -0.72
C ASP A 316 12.34 35.55 -1.40
N GLY A 317 12.68 34.44 -0.73
CA GLY A 317 13.61 33.41 -1.23
C GLY A 317 15.04 33.63 -0.78
N GLU A 318 15.34 34.74 -0.14
CA GLU A 318 16.64 35.05 0.44
C GLU A 318 16.58 34.99 1.97
N SER A 319 17.68 34.57 2.59
CA SER A 319 17.78 34.46 4.04
C SER A 319 18.28 35.80 4.62
N ILE A 320 17.69 36.24 5.72
CA ILE A 320 18.11 37.47 6.42
C ILE A 320 18.21 37.22 7.93
N ASP A 321 19.20 37.80 8.60
CA ASP A 321 19.24 37.85 10.07
C ASP A 321 18.60 39.15 10.57
N LEU A 322 17.37 39.05 11.06
CA LEU A 322 16.59 40.18 11.57
C LEU A 322 17.26 40.84 12.78
N ALA A 323 18.00 40.07 13.60
CA ALA A 323 18.67 40.64 14.77
C ALA A 323 19.81 41.57 14.36
N LYS A 324 20.59 41.16 13.37
CA LYS A 324 21.66 41.99 12.80
C LYS A 324 21.08 43.19 12.04
N THR A 325 20.10 42.97 11.16
CA THR A 325 19.52 44.02 10.32
C THR A 325 18.79 45.08 11.15
N PHE A 326 18.06 44.68 12.19
CA PHE A 326 17.25 45.58 13.01
C PHE A 326 17.83 45.85 14.41
N SER A 327 19.11 45.50 14.64
CA SER A 327 19.85 45.74 15.90
C SER A 327 19.12 45.23 17.15
N LEU A 328 18.60 44.00 17.09
CA LEU A 328 17.84 43.37 18.17
C LEU A 328 18.76 42.64 19.16
N LYS A 329 18.34 42.50 20.42
CA LYS A 329 19.09 41.83 21.50
C LYS A 329 18.36 40.58 22.01
N PRO A 330 19.07 39.59 22.58
CA PRO A 330 18.45 38.43 23.23
C PRO A 330 17.34 38.82 24.22
N GLY A 331 16.22 38.09 24.21
CA GLY A 331 15.04 38.39 25.03
C GLY A 331 14.06 39.40 24.40
N GLN A 332 14.34 39.90 23.20
CA GLN A 332 13.41 40.70 22.39
C GLN A 332 12.70 39.85 21.33
N VAL A 333 11.59 40.38 20.81
CA VAL A 333 10.82 39.83 19.69
C VAL A 333 10.56 40.92 18.66
N VAL A 334 10.59 40.55 17.38
CA VAL A 334 10.19 41.39 16.25
C VAL A 334 9.01 40.77 15.53
N PHE A 335 8.07 41.60 15.08
CA PHE A 335 6.93 41.17 14.28
C PHE A 335 7.13 41.57 12.82
N LEU A 336 6.88 40.64 11.90
CA LEU A 336 6.83 40.92 10.47
C LEU A 336 5.40 40.78 9.96
N ALA A 337 5.00 41.66 9.05
CA ALA A 337 3.70 41.57 8.40
C ALA A 337 3.75 41.95 6.93
N ARG A 338 2.86 41.39 6.12
CA ARG A 338 2.57 41.85 4.75
C ARG A 338 1.14 41.52 4.37
N THR A 339 0.62 42.23 3.38
CA THR A 339 -0.70 41.94 2.77
C THR A 339 -0.59 40.76 1.80
N ALA A 340 -1.69 40.01 1.66
CA ALA A 340 -1.86 38.95 0.67
C ALA A 340 -3.28 39.03 0.10
N GLU A 341 -3.41 39.46 -1.15
CA GLU A 341 -4.68 39.51 -1.87
C GLU A 341 -4.90 38.18 -2.59
N VAL A 342 -6.00 37.50 -2.31
CA VAL A 342 -6.37 36.24 -2.95
C VAL A 342 -7.56 36.48 -3.87
N THR A 343 -7.39 36.23 -5.16
CA THR A 343 -8.41 36.49 -6.18
C THR A 343 -9.33 35.29 -6.38
N GLY A 344 -10.38 35.45 -7.18
CA GLY A 344 -11.29 34.37 -7.55
C GLY A 344 -10.66 33.29 -8.45
N SER A 345 -9.48 33.53 -9.02
CA SER A 345 -8.73 32.57 -9.85
C SER A 345 -7.82 31.64 -9.05
N PHE A 346 -7.78 31.75 -7.71
CA PHE A 346 -7.00 30.87 -6.85
C PHE A 346 -7.56 29.43 -6.81
N ASP A 347 -6.80 28.45 -7.32
CA ASP A 347 -7.14 27.03 -7.25
C ASP A 347 -6.84 26.42 -5.87
N ARG A 348 -7.88 26.27 -5.04
CA ARG A 348 -7.78 25.67 -3.70
C ARG A 348 -7.44 24.17 -3.69
N GLN A 349 -7.58 23.49 -4.83
CA GLN A 349 -7.28 22.05 -4.95
C GLN A 349 -5.80 21.80 -5.29
N LYS A 350 -5.07 22.81 -5.77
CA LYS A 350 -3.62 22.77 -5.98
C LYS A 350 -2.93 23.52 -4.84
N PRO A 351 -2.25 22.82 -3.90
CA PRO A 351 -1.81 23.43 -2.66
C PRO A 351 -0.73 24.49 -2.93
N TYR A 352 -1.09 25.76 -2.71
CA TYR A 352 -0.16 26.86 -2.65
C TYR A 352 0.55 26.81 -1.29
N ASN A 353 1.81 26.38 -1.30
CA ASN A 353 2.57 26.16 -0.08
C ASN A 353 3.33 27.44 0.28
N LEU A 354 3.16 27.94 1.49
CA LEU A 354 3.95 29.06 2.00
C LEU A 354 5.08 28.49 2.84
N GLY A 355 6.27 28.53 2.27
CA GLY A 355 7.49 28.11 2.92
C GLY A 355 8.00 29.18 3.86
N VAL A 356 8.30 28.81 5.11
CA VAL A 356 8.88 29.72 6.10
C VAL A 356 10.01 29.07 6.87
N GLY A 357 11.08 29.82 7.08
CA GLY A 357 12.17 29.51 8.02
C GLY A 357 12.37 30.65 9.00
N LEU A 358 12.36 30.37 10.30
CA LEU A 358 12.67 31.39 11.32
C LEU A 358 13.34 30.88 12.59
N GLY A 359 13.65 29.58 12.66
CA GLY A 359 14.26 28.96 13.83
C GLY A 359 13.23 28.78 14.93
N ASP A 360 13.04 29.78 15.79
CA ASP A 360 12.02 29.79 16.83
C ASP A 360 11.03 30.93 16.59
N GLY A 361 9.72 30.66 16.68
CA GLY A 361 8.68 31.70 16.56
C GLY A 361 7.36 31.19 16.02
N MET A 362 6.51 32.07 15.50
CA MET A 362 5.16 31.70 15.04
C MET A 362 4.77 32.45 13.77
N VAL A 363 4.11 31.75 12.84
CA VAL A 363 3.51 32.37 11.64
C VAL A 363 2.01 32.10 11.58
N ARG A 364 1.25 33.11 11.15
CA ARG A 364 -0.21 33.12 11.07
C ARG A 364 -0.68 33.85 9.81
N PHE A 365 -1.88 33.49 9.35
CA PHE A 365 -2.47 34.04 8.13
C PHE A 365 -3.85 34.70 8.34
N PRO A 366 -3.99 35.72 9.20
CA PRO A 366 -5.29 36.30 9.52
C PRO A 366 -6.00 36.89 8.27
N PRO A 367 -7.35 36.83 8.20
CA PRO A 367 -8.27 36.23 9.18
C PRO A 367 -8.39 34.69 9.08
N TYR A 368 -7.65 34.03 8.19
CA TYR A 368 -7.62 32.58 8.10
C TYR A 368 -7.00 31.98 9.38
N ARG A 369 -7.76 31.10 10.07
CA ARG A 369 -7.37 30.54 11.39
C ARG A 369 -6.32 29.42 11.27
N SER A 370 -5.27 29.65 10.48
CA SER A 370 -4.10 28.77 10.36
C SER A 370 -2.90 29.39 11.07
N SER A 371 -2.23 28.60 11.88
CA SER A 371 -1.00 28.98 12.58
C SER A 371 -0.03 27.80 12.64
N LYS A 372 1.27 28.07 12.58
CA LYS A 372 2.32 27.09 12.90
C LYS A 372 3.40 27.75 13.73
N ARG A 373 3.93 26.97 14.66
CA ARG A 373 5.06 27.35 15.50
C ARG A 373 6.33 26.73 14.91
N CYS A 374 7.33 27.55 14.67
CA CYS A 374 8.67 27.11 14.30
C CYS A 374 9.50 26.85 15.56
N ARG A 375 10.32 25.80 15.51
CA ARG A 375 11.28 25.45 16.57
C ARG A 375 12.60 24.95 15.98
N GLY A 376 13.71 25.27 16.62
CA GLY A 376 15.04 24.74 16.29
C GLY A 376 15.84 25.63 15.34
N ILE A 377 16.72 25.03 14.53
CA ILE A 377 17.56 25.76 13.57
C ILE A 377 16.70 26.24 12.38
N ALA A 378 16.89 27.48 11.95
CA ALA A 378 16.19 28.05 10.81
C ALA A 378 16.70 27.46 9.49
N GLY A 379 15.77 27.15 8.59
CA GLY A 379 16.07 26.80 7.21
C GLY A 379 14.85 27.01 6.31
N PRO A 380 15.01 27.10 4.99
CA PRO A 380 13.90 27.17 4.07
C PRO A 380 12.92 26.04 4.30
N ASN A 381 11.62 26.36 4.17
CA ASN A 381 10.55 25.38 4.34
C ASN A 381 10.57 24.62 5.67
N GLN A 382 11.24 25.16 6.71
CA GLN A 382 11.18 24.63 8.09
C GLN A 382 9.73 24.40 8.54
N GLN A 383 8.83 25.29 8.13
CA GLN A 383 7.39 25.06 8.13
C GLN A 383 6.82 25.38 6.75
N THR A 384 5.87 24.55 6.30
CA THR A 384 5.03 24.85 5.15
C THR A 384 3.59 25.01 5.58
N PHE A 385 2.90 25.94 4.92
CA PHE A 385 1.48 26.20 5.14
C PHE A 385 0.73 26.04 3.83
N ASP A 386 -0.28 25.18 3.82
CA ASP A 386 -1.21 25.14 2.71
C ASP A 386 -2.19 26.31 2.83
N LEU A 387 -2.17 27.21 1.85
CA LEU A 387 -3.17 28.25 1.74
C LEU A 387 -4.46 27.64 1.18
N GLN A 388 -5.46 27.41 2.04
CA GLN A 388 -6.79 26.89 1.65
C GLN A 388 -7.89 27.88 2.03
N CYS A 389 -7.76 29.13 1.58
CA CYS A 389 -8.64 30.23 1.98
C CYS A 389 -9.55 30.73 0.85
N GLY A 390 -10.52 31.56 1.24
CA GLY A 390 -11.41 32.32 0.37
C GLY A 390 -10.68 33.23 -0.61
N SER A 391 -11.38 33.75 -1.62
CA SER A 391 -10.95 35.02 -2.22
C SER A 391 -11.17 36.14 -1.21
N GLY A 392 -10.24 37.09 -1.12
CA GLY A 392 -10.31 38.23 -0.22
C GLY A 392 -8.93 38.68 0.27
N ASP A 393 -8.94 39.63 1.19
CA ASP A 393 -7.72 40.21 1.76
C ASP A 393 -7.27 39.42 2.99
N TYR A 394 -6.05 38.92 2.91
CA TYR A 394 -5.35 38.23 3.98
C TYR A 394 -4.08 38.96 4.31
N HIS A 395 -3.44 38.48 5.36
CA HIS A 395 -2.12 38.93 5.70
C HIS A 395 -1.26 37.78 6.19
N VAL A 396 0.05 37.95 6.07
CA VAL A 396 1.04 37.11 6.75
C VAL A 396 1.48 37.84 8.00
N LEU A 397 1.48 37.19 9.16
CA LEU A 397 1.98 37.73 10.41
C LEU A 397 2.99 36.75 11.01
N VAL A 398 4.19 37.24 11.28
CA VAL A 398 5.31 36.48 11.85
C VAL A 398 5.70 37.09 13.18
N GLU A 399 5.83 36.27 14.21
CA GLU A 399 6.45 36.59 15.49
C GLU A 399 7.83 35.91 15.52
N ALA A 400 8.90 36.70 15.53
CA ALA A 400 10.29 36.24 15.45
C ALA A 400 11.09 36.67 16.70
N PRO A 401 11.20 35.81 17.73
CA PRO A 401 12.05 36.05 18.90
C PRO A 401 13.55 35.97 18.58
N VAL A 402 14.33 36.86 19.19
CA VAL A 402 15.80 36.82 19.15
C VAL A 402 16.30 35.71 20.07
N ARG A 403 17.16 34.85 19.54
CA ARG A 403 17.72 33.71 20.25
C ARG A 403 18.74 34.14 21.31
N ALA A 404 19.08 33.22 22.21
CA ALA A 404 20.09 33.46 23.25
C ALA A 404 21.48 33.79 22.67
N ASP A 405 21.81 33.25 21.49
CA ASP A 405 23.05 33.51 20.76
C ASP A 405 23.04 34.86 19.99
N GLY A 406 21.94 35.62 20.06
CA GLY A 406 21.80 36.91 19.40
C GLY A 406 21.35 36.85 17.94
N SER A 407 21.10 35.67 17.37
CA SER A 407 20.61 35.54 15.99
C SER A 407 19.08 35.55 15.89
N CYS A 408 18.54 36.03 14.76
CA CYS A 408 17.12 35.95 14.42
C CYS A 408 16.94 35.74 12.90
N PRO A 409 17.29 34.57 12.37
CA PRO A 409 17.17 34.26 10.94
C PRO A 409 15.70 34.26 10.47
N PHE A 410 15.47 34.68 9.23
CA PHE A 410 14.16 34.66 8.57
C PHE A 410 14.29 34.34 7.07
N TRP A 411 13.36 33.54 6.56
CA TRP A 411 13.22 33.18 5.16
C TRP A 411 11.75 32.93 4.84
N PHE A 412 11.29 33.39 3.67
CA PHE A 412 9.92 33.18 3.20
C PHE A 412 9.90 33.00 1.68
N MET A 413 9.13 32.02 1.18
CA MET A 413 8.86 31.86 -0.25
C MET A 413 7.50 31.18 -0.46
N PRO A 414 6.60 31.78 -1.25
CA PRO A 414 5.43 31.07 -1.77
C PRO A 414 5.83 30.07 -2.86
N GLN A 415 5.25 28.87 -2.82
CA GLN A 415 5.58 27.73 -3.67
C GLN A 415 4.31 27.19 -4.37
N PRO A 416 3.99 27.67 -5.58
CA PRO A 416 2.81 27.23 -6.33
C PRO A 416 2.96 25.80 -6.89
N ALA A 417 1.89 25.01 -6.83
CA ALA A 417 1.86 23.65 -7.36
C ALA A 417 1.32 23.58 -8.81
N THR A 418 2.19 23.57 -9.83
CA THR A 418 1.77 23.48 -11.25
C THR A 418 2.72 22.76 -12.24
N GLY A 419 2.33 21.59 -12.77
CA GLY A 419 2.78 21.06 -14.08
C GLY A 419 4.21 20.49 -14.23
N LYS A 420 4.61 20.13 -15.47
CA LYS A 420 5.90 19.47 -15.80
C LYS A 420 7.13 20.39 -15.82
N ARG A 421 6.93 21.71 -15.83
CA ARG A 421 8.01 22.72 -15.97
C ARG A 421 8.27 23.50 -14.67
N ASN A 422 7.78 23.02 -13.52
CA ASN A 422 7.97 23.70 -12.24
C ASN A 422 8.95 23.01 -11.29
N ALA A 423 9.24 23.67 -10.16
CA ALA A 423 10.02 23.09 -9.06
C ALA A 423 9.34 21.86 -8.43
N GLY A 424 8.00 21.79 -8.53
CA GLY A 424 7.16 20.66 -8.13
C GLY A 424 6.78 20.67 -6.66
N HIS A 425 5.90 19.74 -6.26
CA HIS A 425 5.45 19.57 -4.87
C HIS A 425 6.50 18.81 -4.03
N ALA A 426 6.21 18.58 -2.75
CA ALA A 426 7.19 18.03 -1.81
C ALA A 426 7.86 16.71 -2.25
N ASN A 427 7.10 15.78 -2.85
CA ASN A 427 7.66 14.48 -3.29
C ASN A 427 8.59 14.62 -4.49
N THR A 428 8.29 15.50 -5.45
CA THR A 428 9.18 15.72 -6.61
C THR A 428 10.48 16.38 -6.20
N ARG A 429 10.42 17.34 -5.26
CA ARG A 429 11.59 17.97 -4.64
C ARG A 429 12.46 16.95 -3.88
N ARG A 430 11.83 16.07 -3.10
CA ARG A 430 12.51 14.95 -2.43
C ARG A 430 13.18 14.00 -3.43
N SER A 431 12.45 13.55 -4.46
CA SER A 431 12.99 12.64 -5.48
C SER A 431 14.20 13.24 -6.19
N ARG A 432 14.20 14.57 -6.43
CA ARG A 432 15.33 15.29 -7.02
C ARG A 432 16.55 15.30 -6.10
N ARG A 433 16.36 15.60 -4.81
CA ARG A 433 17.42 15.56 -3.78
C ARG A 433 18.00 14.14 -3.64
N GLN A 434 17.16 13.10 -3.65
CA GLN A 434 17.60 11.69 -3.67
C GLN A 434 18.36 11.32 -4.96
N GLY A 435 17.90 11.82 -6.11
CA GLY A 435 18.57 11.60 -7.41
C GLY A 435 19.96 12.25 -7.50
N LEU A 436 20.24 13.28 -6.70
CA LEU A 436 21.53 13.96 -6.67
C LEU A 436 22.67 13.00 -6.26
N PHE A 437 22.43 12.13 -5.26
CA PHE A 437 23.40 11.10 -4.88
C PHE A 437 23.75 10.17 -6.04
N SER A 438 22.80 9.84 -6.90
CA SER A 438 23.08 8.98 -8.06
C SER A 438 23.99 9.67 -9.08
N ARG A 439 23.81 10.99 -9.27
CA ARG A 439 24.67 11.81 -10.12
C ARG A 439 26.07 11.97 -9.51
N LEU A 440 26.16 12.23 -8.21
CA LEU A 440 27.43 12.35 -7.49
C LEU A 440 28.24 11.05 -7.51
N ARG A 441 27.58 9.90 -7.34
CA ARG A 441 28.26 8.59 -7.47
C ARG A 441 28.89 8.37 -8.85
N ALA A 442 28.33 8.94 -9.91
CA ALA A 442 28.93 8.85 -11.23
C ALA A 442 30.18 9.75 -11.36
N GLU A 443 30.20 10.90 -10.70
CA GLU A 443 31.33 11.85 -10.74
C GLU A 443 32.48 11.49 -9.80
N PHE A 444 32.18 10.78 -8.70
CA PHE A 444 33.13 10.42 -7.64
C PHE A 444 33.15 8.89 -7.42
N PRO A 445 33.76 8.12 -8.34
CA PRO A 445 33.72 6.65 -8.30
C PRO A 445 34.69 6.03 -7.27
N ASP A 446 35.53 6.81 -6.61
CA ASP A 446 36.50 6.29 -5.64
C ASP A 446 35.80 5.69 -4.40
N ALA A 447 36.43 4.66 -3.82
CA ALA A 447 35.82 3.87 -2.74
C ALA A 447 35.49 4.70 -1.48
N LEU A 448 36.28 5.74 -1.19
CA LEU A 448 36.08 6.60 -0.03
C LEU A 448 34.85 7.49 -0.21
N SER A 449 34.71 8.15 -1.37
CA SER A 449 33.53 8.94 -1.69
C SER A 449 32.27 8.10 -1.72
N GLN A 450 32.31 6.91 -2.36
CA GLN A 450 31.15 6.01 -2.45
C GLN A 450 30.66 5.58 -1.06
N VAL A 451 31.56 5.12 -0.19
CA VAL A 451 31.15 4.61 1.13
C VAL A 451 30.60 5.72 2.03
N GLN A 452 31.19 6.93 1.97
CA GLN A 452 30.70 8.07 2.73
C GLN A 452 29.33 8.57 2.23
N MET A 453 29.12 8.60 0.90
CA MET A 453 27.81 8.91 0.32
C MET A 453 26.76 7.89 0.73
N ASP A 454 27.11 6.60 0.76
CA ASP A 454 26.20 5.53 1.19
C ASP A 454 25.79 5.68 2.65
N TRP A 455 26.73 6.01 3.54
CA TRP A 455 26.42 6.25 4.95
C TRP A 455 25.50 7.46 5.14
N GLU A 456 25.85 8.62 4.55
CA GLU A 456 25.06 9.85 4.72
C GLU A 456 23.68 9.78 4.03
N GLN A 457 23.56 9.00 2.94
CA GLN A 457 22.25 8.72 2.33
C GLN A 457 21.43 7.75 3.19
N TRP A 458 22.07 6.76 3.81
CA TRP A 458 21.41 5.77 4.67
C TRP A 458 20.86 6.33 5.96
N ASP A 459 21.64 7.16 6.64
CA ASP A 459 21.15 7.83 7.84
C ASP A 459 20.23 9.01 7.53
N GLU A 460 19.91 9.21 6.24
CA GLU A 460 19.11 10.30 5.69
C GLU A 460 19.60 11.67 6.18
N THR A 461 20.92 11.85 6.32
CA THR A 461 21.54 13.06 6.87
C THR A 461 21.20 14.30 6.06
N TRP A 462 20.85 14.16 4.78
CA TRP A 462 20.49 15.27 3.90
C TRP A 462 18.97 15.43 3.72
N LEU A 463 18.15 14.61 4.38
CA LEU A 463 16.69 14.58 4.26
C LEU A 463 16.05 14.35 5.63
N ARG A 464 15.49 15.40 6.23
CA ARG A 464 14.79 15.27 7.51
C ARG A 464 13.43 14.61 7.34
N PHE A 465 13.08 13.71 8.25
CA PHE A 465 11.73 13.15 8.34
C PHE A 465 11.28 12.99 9.79
N GLN A 466 9.98 12.83 9.97
CA GLN A 466 9.37 12.36 11.20
C GLN A 466 8.59 11.09 10.91
N ARG A 467 8.76 10.09 11.77
CA ARG A 467 7.95 8.87 11.75
C ARG A 467 6.63 9.16 12.46
N HIS A 468 5.51 8.96 11.77
CA HIS A 468 4.16 9.14 12.32
C HIS A 468 3.45 7.80 12.62
N GLY A 469 4.20 6.69 12.71
CA GLY A 469 3.67 5.32 12.89
C GLY A 469 3.28 4.63 11.58
N MET A 470 2.93 3.33 11.64
CA MET A 470 2.49 2.47 10.52
C MET A 470 3.28 2.64 9.20
N SER A 471 4.62 2.57 9.27
CA SER A 471 5.56 2.80 8.14
C SER A 471 5.52 4.20 7.48
N ARG A 472 4.71 5.13 8.00
CA ARG A 472 4.53 6.46 7.42
C ARG A 472 5.63 7.40 7.91
N ARG A 473 6.61 7.64 7.04
CA ARG A 473 7.58 8.73 7.17
C ARG A 473 6.99 9.98 6.53
N THR A 474 6.74 11.01 7.33
CA THR A 474 6.49 12.36 6.79
C THR A 474 7.86 12.99 6.63
N TYR A 475 8.32 13.04 5.40
CA TYR A 475 9.51 13.80 5.05
C TYR A 475 9.15 15.27 5.13
N PHE A 476 9.94 16.01 5.90
CA PHE A 476 9.88 17.45 5.86
C PHE A 476 10.95 17.90 4.90
N LEU A 477 10.56 18.73 3.94
CA LEU A 477 11.52 19.56 3.24
C LEU A 477 12.02 20.63 4.23
N SER A 478 12.72 20.24 5.30
CA SER A 478 13.53 21.20 6.06
C SER A 478 14.71 21.50 5.15
N ASP A 479 14.47 22.37 4.18
CA ASP A 479 15.32 22.55 3.03
C ASP A 479 16.62 23.22 3.42
N TRP A 480 17.61 22.93 2.59
CA TRP A 480 18.90 23.56 2.52
C TRP A 480 18.79 25.10 2.55
N THR A 481 19.58 25.79 3.37
CA THR A 481 19.56 27.26 3.47
C THR A 481 20.48 27.87 2.41
N PRO A 482 19.97 28.66 1.44
CA PRO A 482 20.82 29.34 0.47
C PRO A 482 21.80 30.27 1.16
N GLY A 483 23.05 30.27 0.69
CA GLY A 483 24.09 31.21 1.13
C GLY A 483 24.56 31.02 2.57
N GLN A 484 24.24 29.90 3.22
CA GLN A 484 24.73 29.56 4.56
C GLN A 484 25.35 28.15 4.56
N PRO A 485 26.43 27.93 5.34
CA PRO A 485 26.95 26.59 5.59
C PRO A 485 25.83 25.65 6.10
N PRO A 486 25.90 24.34 5.84
CA PRO A 486 24.87 23.37 6.22
C PRO A 486 24.81 23.08 7.74
N GLU A 487 24.85 24.11 8.60
CA GLU A 487 24.82 23.96 10.07
C GLU A 487 23.58 23.22 10.58
N MET A 488 22.48 23.21 9.80
CA MET A 488 21.31 22.37 10.06
C MET A 488 21.60 20.86 10.14
N LEU A 489 22.73 20.42 9.59
CA LEU A 489 23.15 19.02 9.59
C LEU A 489 23.77 18.61 10.93
N LEU A 490 24.19 19.57 11.77
CA LEU A 490 24.77 19.28 13.09
C LEU A 490 23.86 18.33 13.89
N GLY A 491 22.58 18.69 14.04
CA GLY A 491 21.61 17.85 14.75
C GLY A 491 21.41 16.48 14.09
N GLN A 492 21.42 16.42 12.75
CA GLN A 492 21.22 15.17 12.00
C GLN A 492 22.41 14.22 12.16
N TYR A 493 23.64 14.74 12.13
CA TYR A 493 24.84 13.95 12.42
C TYR A 493 24.88 13.49 13.88
N VAL A 494 24.50 14.33 14.84
CA VAL A 494 24.42 13.95 16.26
C VAL A 494 23.40 12.83 16.45
N ASP A 495 22.21 12.95 15.87
CA ASP A 495 21.16 11.93 15.94
C ASP A 495 21.58 10.62 15.25
N ALA A 496 22.20 10.71 14.07
CA ALA A 496 22.72 9.56 13.34
C ALA A 496 23.83 8.84 14.13
N THR A 497 24.74 9.61 14.73
CA THR A 497 25.81 9.09 15.59
C THR A 497 25.21 8.35 16.78
N ALA A 498 24.20 8.93 17.46
CA ALA A 498 23.53 8.27 18.58
C ALA A 498 22.90 6.93 18.19
N ARG A 499 22.19 6.87 17.06
CA ARG A 499 21.63 5.60 16.53
C ARG A 499 22.70 4.57 16.22
N ARG A 500 23.81 5.00 15.59
CA ARG A 500 24.91 4.10 15.23
C ARG A 500 25.68 3.58 16.42
N ILE A 501 25.83 4.36 17.50
CA ILE A 501 26.43 3.88 18.76
C ILE A 501 25.64 2.69 19.29
N GLU A 502 24.31 2.80 19.33
CA GLU A 502 23.45 1.71 19.82
C GLU A 502 23.57 0.48 18.94
N GLN A 503 23.51 0.65 17.62
CA GLN A 503 23.70 -0.46 16.68
C GLN A 503 25.07 -1.14 16.86
N LEU A 504 26.15 -0.36 17.03
CA LEU A 504 27.48 -0.91 17.24
C LEU A 504 27.57 -1.67 18.57
N ARG A 505 26.93 -1.20 19.65
CA ARG A 505 26.90 -1.93 20.93
C ARG A 505 26.23 -3.28 20.78
N GLU A 506 25.09 -3.34 20.08
CA GLU A 506 24.43 -4.61 19.77
C GLU A 506 25.32 -5.51 18.92
N ASP A 507 25.96 -4.97 17.89
CA ASP A 507 26.83 -5.73 16.98
C ASP A 507 28.05 -6.33 17.71
N LEU A 508 28.65 -5.59 18.64
CA LEU A 508 29.80 -6.05 19.43
C LEU A 508 29.48 -7.26 20.31
N THR A 509 28.21 -7.53 20.63
CA THR A 509 27.81 -8.73 21.39
C THR A 509 28.05 -10.04 20.63
N VAL A 510 28.07 -9.99 19.30
CA VAL A 510 28.25 -11.17 18.43
C VAL A 510 29.55 -11.16 17.63
N PHE A 511 30.28 -10.04 17.62
CA PHE A 511 31.61 -9.95 17.02
C PHE A 511 32.68 -10.69 17.84
N GLU A 512 33.80 -11.03 17.18
CA GLU A 512 34.92 -11.71 17.81
C GLU A 512 35.48 -10.93 19.02
N PRO A 513 35.97 -11.62 20.07
CA PRO A 513 36.50 -10.97 21.27
C PRO A 513 37.55 -9.90 20.98
N ALA A 514 38.49 -10.15 20.06
CA ALA A 514 39.53 -9.19 19.70
C ALA A 514 38.99 -7.86 19.14
N ILE A 515 37.90 -7.91 18.36
CA ILE A 515 37.24 -6.69 17.85
C ILE A 515 36.56 -5.95 19.01
N ARG A 516 35.87 -6.69 19.89
CA ARG A 516 35.21 -6.13 21.06
C ARG A 516 36.20 -5.41 21.97
N GLU A 517 37.30 -6.05 22.30
CA GLU A 517 38.36 -5.50 23.15
C GLU A 517 39.00 -4.25 22.54
N ALA A 518 39.19 -4.22 21.21
CA ALA A 518 39.75 -3.05 20.52
C ALA A 518 38.78 -1.86 20.42
N VAL A 519 37.48 -2.12 20.23
CA VAL A 519 36.47 -1.08 19.95
C VAL A 519 35.81 -0.54 21.23
N THR A 520 35.61 -1.36 22.26
CA THR A 520 34.87 -0.96 23.47
C THR A 520 35.49 0.27 24.18
N PRO A 521 36.82 0.34 24.42
CA PRO A 521 37.43 1.52 25.05
C PRO A 521 37.27 2.79 24.20
N TRP A 522 37.46 2.68 22.89
CA TRP A 522 37.28 3.79 21.95
C TRP A 522 35.82 4.28 21.93
N LEU A 523 34.85 3.37 21.90
CA LEU A 523 33.42 3.70 21.92
C LEU A 523 32.99 4.36 23.24
N ALA A 524 33.65 4.06 24.36
CA ALA A 524 33.36 4.70 25.65
C ALA A 524 33.63 6.21 25.63
N THR A 525 34.46 6.71 24.70
CA THR A 525 34.70 8.15 24.50
C THR A 525 33.48 8.88 23.90
N PHE A 526 32.51 8.13 23.35
CA PHE A 526 31.30 8.67 22.73
C PHE A 526 30.23 9.07 23.76
N THR A 527 30.58 9.96 24.70
CA THR A 527 29.65 10.50 25.71
C THR A 527 28.84 11.67 25.18
N LYS A 528 27.68 11.95 25.81
CA LYS A 528 26.88 13.15 25.52
C LYS A 528 27.63 14.45 25.83
N GLN A 529 28.51 14.45 26.84
CA GLN A 529 29.32 15.61 27.22
C GLN A 529 30.36 15.95 26.14
N ASN A 530 30.82 14.95 25.38
CA ASN A 530 31.76 15.10 24.28
C ASN A 530 31.07 15.31 22.91
N ALA A 531 29.79 15.72 22.90
CA ALA A 531 29.07 15.98 21.66
C ALA A 531 29.66 17.23 20.97
N PRO A 532 30.00 17.17 19.66
CA PRO A 532 30.55 18.31 18.94
C PRO A 532 29.56 19.48 18.86
N THR A 533 30.09 20.70 18.90
CA THR A 533 29.30 21.94 18.80
C THR A 533 29.31 22.57 17.40
N THR A 534 30.14 22.05 16.48
CA THR A 534 30.21 22.51 15.09
C THR A 534 29.84 21.39 14.13
N MET A 535 29.26 21.72 12.97
CA MET A 535 28.83 20.74 11.97
C MET A 535 30.00 19.89 11.45
N LEU A 536 31.16 20.50 11.16
CA LEU A 536 32.33 19.76 10.65
C LEU A 536 32.85 18.74 11.68
N ALA A 537 32.94 19.12 12.96
CA ALA A 537 33.36 18.20 14.01
C ALA A 537 32.33 17.09 14.27
N ALA A 538 31.03 17.38 14.15
CA ALA A 538 29.98 16.37 14.22
C ALA A 538 30.06 15.36 13.06
N ARG A 539 30.34 15.85 11.85
CA ARG A 539 30.53 15.01 10.68
C ARG A 539 31.77 14.12 10.80
N GLU A 540 32.90 14.67 11.25
CA GLU A 540 34.13 13.89 11.46
C GLU A 540 33.93 12.81 12.53
N ARG A 541 33.25 13.14 13.64
CA ARG A 541 32.89 12.16 14.67
C ARG A 541 31.96 11.07 14.14
N TYR A 542 30.99 11.44 13.32
CA TYR A 542 30.09 10.50 12.64
C TYR A 542 30.85 9.57 11.70
N ARG A 543 31.75 10.12 10.86
CA ARG A 543 32.59 9.36 9.93
C ARG A 543 33.50 8.38 10.66
N ALA A 544 34.07 8.78 11.79
CA ALA A 544 34.95 7.94 12.58
C ALA A 544 34.20 6.69 13.08
N LEU A 545 32.97 6.87 13.55
CA LEU A 545 32.08 5.77 13.92
C LEU A 545 31.70 4.88 12.74
N CYS A 546 31.38 5.47 11.60
CA CYS A 546 31.06 4.71 10.40
C CYS A 546 32.27 3.89 9.91
N ALA A 547 33.48 4.43 9.97
CA ALA A 547 34.72 3.75 9.59
C ALA A 547 34.97 2.50 10.45
N VAL A 548 34.83 2.63 11.78
CA VAL A 548 34.94 1.50 12.73
C VAL A 548 33.87 0.43 12.45
N GLN A 549 32.62 0.85 12.22
CA GLN A 549 31.53 -0.08 11.89
C GLN A 549 31.77 -0.81 10.56
N GLU A 550 32.26 -0.10 9.54
CA GLU A 550 32.57 -0.67 8.24
C GLU A 550 33.68 -1.71 8.33
N ALA A 551 34.72 -1.42 9.10
CA ALA A 551 35.81 -2.35 9.35
C ALA A 551 35.37 -3.59 10.13
N ALA A 552 34.56 -3.40 11.17
CA ALA A 552 34.04 -4.51 11.95
C ALA A 552 33.11 -5.41 11.11
N LYS A 553 32.30 -4.82 10.21
CA LYS A 553 31.47 -5.58 9.24
C LYS A 553 32.32 -6.40 8.27
N GLU A 554 33.40 -5.84 7.74
CA GLU A 554 34.29 -6.57 6.81
C GLU A 554 35.05 -7.69 7.54
N ALA A 555 35.52 -7.45 8.76
CA ALA A 555 36.13 -8.48 9.59
C ALA A 555 35.15 -9.64 9.86
N ARG A 556 33.89 -9.31 10.18
CA ARG A 556 32.81 -10.30 10.31
C ARG A 556 32.56 -11.05 9.01
N ALA A 557 32.58 -10.38 7.86
CA ALA A 557 32.40 -11.03 6.56
C ALA A 557 33.56 -12.01 6.23
N ILE A 558 34.79 -11.72 6.65
CA ILE A 558 35.93 -12.66 6.53
C ILE A 558 35.73 -13.87 7.46
N GLU A 559 35.35 -13.64 8.71
CA GLU A 559 35.02 -14.72 9.66
C GLU A 559 33.92 -15.64 9.10
N SER A 560 32.85 -15.04 8.56
CA SER A 560 31.76 -15.74 7.91
C SER A 560 32.22 -16.59 6.72
N ALA A 561 33.13 -16.08 5.89
CA ALA A 561 33.69 -16.85 4.79
C ALA A 561 34.57 -18.01 5.28
N ILE A 562 35.34 -17.81 6.35
CA ILE A 562 36.14 -18.88 6.97
C ILE A 562 35.23 -20.01 7.44
N LEU A 563 34.13 -19.69 8.10
CA LEU A 563 33.14 -20.68 8.57
C LEU A 563 32.48 -21.42 7.40
N ALA A 564 32.13 -20.70 6.33
CA ALA A 564 31.60 -21.32 5.12
C ALA A 564 32.61 -22.28 4.47
N VAL A 565 33.89 -21.89 4.34
CA VAL A 565 34.93 -22.77 3.79
C VAL A 565 35.18 -23.97 4.69
N ALA A 566 35.22 -23.79 6.01
CA ALA A 566 35.34 -24.89 6.96
C ALA A 566 34.17 -25.87 6.84
N ASP A 567 32.96 -25.37 6.67
CA ASP A 567 31.78 -26.18 6.47
C ASP A 567 31.80 -26.96 5.15
N LEU A 568 32.17 -26.30 4.04
CA LEU A 568 32.32 -26.94 2.75
C LEU A 568 33.39 -28.03 2.79
N ARG A 569 34.55 -27.78 3.41
CA ARG A 569 35.59 -28.80 3.58
C ARG A 569 35.12 -30.00 4.38
N ARG A 570 34.43 -29.75 5.50
CA ARG A 570 33.89 -30.82 6.35
C ARG A 570 32.81 -31.64 5.63
N THR A 571 32.01 -30.99 4.79
CA THR A 571 30.89 -31.62 4.09
C THR A 571 31.34 -32.35 2.83
N PHE A 572 32.24 -31.75 2.05
CA PHE A 572 32.64 -32.18 0.71
C PHE A 572 33.98 -32.91 0.65
N GLY A 573 34.88 -32.72 1.62
CA GLY A 573 36.19 -33.37 1.63
C GLY A 573 36.96 -33.08 0.35
N ASP A 574 37.40 -34.14 -0.33
CA ASP A 574 38.17 -34.07 -1.57
C ASP A 574 37.38 -33.49 -2.75
N ASP A 575 36.03 -33.55 -2.72
CA ASP A 575 35.17 -32.92 -3.74
C ASP A 575 35.29 -31.38 -3.73
N TYR A 576 35.85 -30.80 -2.66
CA TYR A 576 36.20 -29.39 -2.57
C TYR A 576 37.73 -29.19 -2.64
N ALA A 577 38.32 -29.60 -3.77
CA ALA A 577 39.76 -29.54 -4.02
C ALA A 577 40.47 -28.22 -3.63
N PRO A 578 39.93 -27.01 -3.88
CA PRO A 578 40.63 -25.77 -3.51
C PRO A 578 40.47 -25.39 -2.02
N GLY A 579 39.76 -26.18 -1.21
CA GLY A 579 39.36 -25.82 0.15
C GLY A 579 40.51 -25.45 1.09
N GLU A 580 41.65 -26.14 1.02
CA GLU A 580 42.83 -25.82 1.83
C GLU A 580 43.48 -24.49 1.42
N ALA A 581 43.62 -24.24 0.12
CA ALA A 581 44.15 -22.99 -0.40
C ALA A 581 43.23 -21.81 -0.07
N HIS A 582 41.91 -22.00 -0.18
CA HIS A 582 40.90 -21.01 0.17
C HIS A 582 40.92 -20.67 1.66
N ALA A 583 41.06 -21.68 2.54
CA ALA A 583 41.19 -21.46 3.98
C ALA A 583 42.43 -20.62 4.32
N LYS A 584 43.59 -20.93 3.71
CA LYS A 584 44.83 -20.16 3.88
C LYS A 584 44.68 -18.72 3.41
N ALA A 585 44.05 -18.51 2.25
CA ALA A 585 43.82 -17.17 1.69
C ALA A 585 42.94 -16.30 2.62
N LEU A 586 41.85 -16.86 3.14
CA LEU A 586 40.97 -16.13 4.07
C LEU A 586 41.66 -15.85 5.41
N GLN A 587 42.48 -16.77 5.92
CA GLN A 587 43.26 -16.54 7.13
C GLN A 587 44.29 -15.42 6.93
N ALA A 588 44.93 -15.35 5.75
CA ALA A 588 45.81 -14.24 5.41
C ALA A 588 45.05 -12.90 5.36
N SER A 589 43.84 -12.87 4.78
CA SER A 589 42.98 -11.68 4.81
C SER A 589 42.60 -11.27 6.24
N ARG A 590 42.28 -12.23 7.11
CA ARG A 590 41.97 -11.97 8.53
C ARG A 590 43.15 -11.32 9.25
N LEU A 591 44.36 -11.86 9.06
CA LEU A 591 45.59 -11.30 9.66
C LEU A 591 45.90 -9.90 9.12
N ALA A 592 45.76 -9.69 7.81
CA ALA A 592 45.95 -8.38 7.19
C ALA A 592 44.97 -7.32 7.74
N MET A 593 43.70 -7.69 7.96
CA MET A 593 42.72 -6.82 8.60
C MET A 593 43.06 -6.55 10.06
N ALA A 594 43.41 -7.57 10.83
CA ALA A 594 43.75 -7.43 12.24
C ALA A 594 44.95 -6.49 12.47
N ALA A 595 45.94 -6.49 11.57
CA ALA A 595 47.10 -5.59 11.64
C ALA A 595 46.73 -4.10 11.55
N HIS A 596 45.55 -3.75 11.01
CA HIS A 596 45.10 -2.37 10.84
C HIS A 596 44.25 -1.85 12.01
N TRP A 597 43.85 -2.71 12.95
CA TRP A 597 43.03 -2.31 14.11
C TRP A 597 43.68 -1.21 14.96
N PRO A 598 44.99 -1.26 15.30
CA PRO A 598 45.59 -0.22 16.12
C PRO A 598 45.49 1.18 15.49
N ALA A 599 45.74 1.29 14.18
CA ALA A 599 45.61 2.55 13.46
C ALA A 599 44.15 3.03 13.40
N LEU A 600 43.23 2.11 13.15
CA LEU A 600 41.80 2.39 13.08
C LEU A 600 41.21 2.83 14.44
N SER A 601 41.68 2.28 15.57
CA SER A 601 41.27 2.72 16.90
C SER A 601 41.89 4.05 17.33
N ALA A 602 43.07 4.40 16.81
CA ALA A 602 43.76 5.66 17.11
C ALA A 602 43.16 6.84 16.34
N ASP A 603 43.01 6.71 15.02
CA ASP A 603 42.37 7.71 14.16
C ASP A 603 41.60 7.02 13.02
N PRO A 604 40.30 6.74 13.23
CA PRO A 604 39.53 5.98 12.25
C PRO A 604 39.39 6.67 10.89
N ASN A 605 39.35 8.01 10.85
CA ASN A 605 39.17 8.75 9.61
C ASN A 605 40.44 8.72 8.77
N ALA A 606 41.61 8.88 9.40
CA ALA A 606 42.90 8.77 8.73
C ALA A 606 43.21 7.35 8.25
N ALA A 607 42.78 6.32 8.99
CA ALA A 607 43.01 4.92 8.64
C ALA A 607 42.07 4.36 7.56
N LEU A 608 40.91 5.00 7.35
CA LEU A 608 39.86 4.51 6.45
C LEU A 608 40.32 4.27 5.00
N PRO A 609 41.06 5.18 4.31
CA PRO A 609 41.48 4.95 2.93
C PRO A 609 42.30 3.66 2.76
N THR A 610 43.30 3.45 3.61
CA THR A 610 44.13 2.24 3.62
C THR A 610 43.30 0.99 3.88
N PHE A 611 42.35 1.06 4.83
CA PHE A 611 41.42 -0.04 5.08
C PHE A 611 40.56 -0.37 3.85
N LEU A 612 40.04 0.65 3.16
CA LEU A 612 39.22 0.47 1.94
C LEU A 612 40.02 -0.15 0.79
N GLU A 613 41.31 0.15 0.65
CA GLU A 613 42.17 -0.49 -0.35
C GLU A 613 42.31 -1.99 -0.08
N LEU A 614 42.54 -2.38 1.17
CA LEU A 614 42.64 -3.79 1.55
C LEU A 614 41.32 -4.52 1.34
N ARG A 615 40.20 -3.89 1.71
CA ARG A 615 38.86 -4.40 1.44
C ARG A 615 38.64 -4.63 -0.05
N THR A 616 39.03 -3.66 -0.89
CA THR A 616 38.88 -3.74 -2.36
C THR A 616 39.70 -4.88 -2.96
N LYS A 617 40.84 -5.23 -2.34
CA LYS A 617 41.64 -6.42 -2.71
C LYS A 617 41.02 -7.73 -2.20
N ALA A 618 40.47 -7.73 -0.98
CA ALA A 618 39.96 -8.93 -0.32
C ALA A 618 38.57 -9.37 -0.83
N GLN A 619 37.68 -8.43 -1.16
CA GLN A 619 36.29 -8.73 -1.52
C GLN A 619 36.16 -9.61 -2.78
N PRO A 620 36.83 -9.33 -3.93
CA PRO A 620 36.75 -10.18 -5.11
C PRO A 620 37.33 -11.59 -4.85
N ALA A 621 38.40 -11.68 -4.06
CA ALA A 621 38.98 -12.96 -3.67
C ALA A 621 38.01 -13.79 -2.82
N ARG A 622 37.37 -13.17 -1.82
CA ARG A 622 36.32 -13.81 -1.01
C ARG A 622 35.15 -14.27 -1.87
N GLN A 623 34.68 -13.41 -2.78
CA GLN A 623 33.59 -13.75 -3.70
C GLN A 623 33.95 -14.99 -4.54
N LYS A 624 35.14 -15.00 -5.15
CA LYS A 624 35.64 -16.15 -5.92
C LYS A 624 35.71 -17.43 -5.08
N ILE A 625 36.18 -17.33 -3.84
CA ILE A 625 36.25 -18.46 -2.89
C ILE A 625 34.87 -19.02 -2.59
N LEU A 626 33.89 -18.16 -2.28
CA LEU A 626 32.53 -18.60 -1.93
C LEU A 626 31.76 -19.16 -3.14
N LEU A 627 31.99 -18.61 -4.34
CA LEU A 627 31.37 -19.10 -5.58
C LEU A 627 32.01 -20.39 -6.11
N ALA A 628 33.15 -20.81 -5.57
CA ALA A 628 33.78 -22.11 -5.87
C ALA A 628 33.19 -23.28 -5.06
N SER A 629 32.03 -23.08 -4.43
CA SER A 629 31.33 -24.12 -3.66
C SER A 629 30.92 -25.30 -4.56
N PRO A 630 31.14 -26.57 -4.14
CA PRO A 630 30.64 -27.74 -4.87
C PRO A 630 29.12 -27.74 -5.09
N LEU A 631 28.36 -27.06 -4.22
CA LEU A 631 26.90 -26.90 -4.37
C LEU A 631 26.50 -26.09 -5.62
N LEU A 632 27.44 -25.34 -6.18
CA LEU A 632 27.27 -24.52 -7.38
C LEU A 632 27.78 -25.21 -8.66
N ALA A 633 28.07 -26.52 -8.60
CA ALA A 633 28.44 -27.32 -9.76
C ALA A 633 27.24 -27.59 -10.70
N PHE A 634 26.70 -26.53 -11.29
CA PHE A 634 25.69 -26.57 -12.35
C PHE A 634 25.96 -25.51 -13.41
N ASP A 635 25.72 -25.86 -14.67
CA ASP A 635 26.12 -25.01 -15.79
C ASP A 635 25.14 -23.90 -16.14
N LYS A 636 23.90 -23.98 -15.66
CA LYS A 636 22.81 -23.08 -16.04
C LYS A 636 22.01 -22.61 -14.82
N LEU A 637 21.84 -21.30 -14.71
CA LEU A 637 20.98 -20.67 -13.71
C LEU A 637 19.75 -20.05 -14.40
N LEU A 638 18.56 -20.60 -14.15
CA LEU A 638 17.29 -20.07 -14.63
C LEU A 638 16.92 -18.80 -13.86
N LEU A 639 16.50 -17.77 -14.59
CA LEU A 639 16.17 -16.44 -14.06
C LEU A 639 15.01 -15.81 -14.86
N VAL A 640 14.40 -14.79 -14.24
CA VAL A 640 13.51 -13.85 -14.92
C VAL A 640 14.20 -12.50 -15.05
N LYS A 641 14.20 -11.93 -16.25
CA LYS A 641 14.74 -10.60 -16.55
C LYS A 641 13.60 -9.60 -16.74
N GLY A 642 13.77 -8.38 -16.22
CA GLY A 642 12.81 -7.28 -16.36
C GLY A 642 12.49 -6.51 -15.08
N GLY A 643 13.16 -6.84 -13.96
CA GLY A 643 13.10 -6.07 -12.72
C GLY A 643 11.95 -6.54 -11.84
N PRO A 644 12.22 -7.32 -10.78
CA PRO A 644 11.16 -7.91 -9.99
C PRO A 644 10.38 -6.86 -9.23
N HIS A 645 9.07 -6.87 -9.43
CA HIS A 645 8.08 -6.15 -8.65
C HIS A 645 7.20 -7.14 -7.88
N PHE A 646 7.30 -7.08 -6.57
CA PHE A 646 6.52 -7.90 -5.66
C PHE A 646 5.26 -7.15 -5.24
N THR A 647 4.11 -7.79 -5.42
CA THR A 647 2.79 -7.20 -5.13
C THR A 647 2.61 -6.99 -3.63
N SER A 648 1.70 -6.09 -3.24
CA SER A 648 1.34 -5.88 -1.84
C SER A 648 0.90 -7.17 -1.15
N ASN A 649 1.00 -7.19 0.18
CA ASN A 649 0.68 -8.36 1.01
C ASN A 649 -0.83 -8.63 1.14
N TRP A 650 -1.65 -7.99 0.30
CA TRP A 650 -3.09 -8.21 0.14
C TRP A 650 -3.52 -8.32 -1.32
N GLY A 651 -2.58 -8.24 -2.26
CA GLY A 651 -2.87 -8.20 -3.70
C GLY A 651 -2.77 -9.58 -4.37
N GLY A 652 -3.02 -9.59 -5.69
CA GLY A 652 -2.94 -10.80 -6.51
C GLY A 652 -1.50 -11.18 -6.93
N PRO A 653 -1.29 -11.64 -8.18
CA PRO A 653 0.00 -12.13 -8.66
C PRO A 653 1.10 -11.06 -8.66
N ASN A 654 2.37 -11.48 -8.59
CA ASN A 654 3.54 -10.59 -8.73
C ASN A 654 3.76 -10.16 -10.19
N SER A 655 4.76 -9.30 -10.42
CA SER A 655 5.28 -8.96 -11.74
C SER A 655 6.81 -9.06 -11.71
N LEU A 656 7.35 -10.24 -11.99
CA LEU A 656 8.76 -10.56 -11.82
C LEU A 656 9.64 -10.08 -12.99
N GLY A 657 9.06 -9.92 -14.18
CA GLY A 657 9.75 -9.43 -15.36
C GLY A 657 9.04 -9.76 -16.66
N GLY A 658 9.75 -9.60 -17.77
CA GLY A 658 9.25 -9.73 -19.15
C GLY A 658 9.97 -10.79 -19.99
N GLU A 659 10.94 -11.52 -19.43
CA GLU A 659 11.70 -12.53 -20.16
C GLU A 659 12.17 -13.64 -19.21
N ILE A 660 11.91 -14.90 -19.55
CA ILE A 660 12.48 -16.10 -18.91
C ILE A 660 13.72 -16.49 -19.70
N GLY A 661 14.81 -16.79 -19.02
CA GLY A 661 16.03 -17.26 -19.64
C GLY A 661 17.02 -17.80 -18.63
N TYR A 662 18.19 -18.23 -19.08
CA TYR A 662 19.23 -18.73 -18.20
C TYR A 662 20.58 -18.05 -18.45
N LEU A 663 21.40 -17.99 -17.40
CA LEU A 663 22.82 -17.70 -17.50
C LEU A 663 23.58 -19.02 -17.59
N SER A 664 24.32 -19.22 -18.69
CA SER A 664 25.30 -20.31 -18.77
C SER A 664 26.61 -19.91 -18.12
N GLN A 665 27.24 -20.83 -17.39
CA GLN A 665 28.44 -20.58 -16.58
C GLN A 665 28.27 -19.36 -15.65
N PRO A 666 27.24 -19.35 -14.79
CA PRO A 666 26.78 -18.17 -14.06
C PRO A 666 27.79 -17.61 -13.04
N PHE A 667 28.86 -18.35 -12.74
CA PHE A 667 29.87 -18.00 -11.74
C PHE A 667 31.22 -17.58 -12.34
N THR A 668 31.32 -17.51 -13.67
CA THR A 668 32.53 -17.06 -14.38
C THR A 668 32.18 -15.96 -15.41
N GLU A 669 31.86 -16.32 -16.65
CA GLU A 669 31.62 -15.37 -17.75
C GLU A 669 30.14 -15.05 -17.97
N GLY A 670 29.21 -15.92 -17.54
CA GLY A 670 27.77 -15.67 -17.51
C GLY A 670 27.15 -15.19 -18.83
N LYS A 671 26.84 -16.10 -19.77
CA LYS A 671 26.14 -15.75 -21.01
C LYS A 671 24.62 -15.93 -20.89
N TRP A 672 23.87 -14.88 -21.17
CA TRP A 672 22.40 -14.90 -21.18
C TRP A 672 21.84 -15.60 -22.42
N THR A 673 20.87 -16.49 -22.22
CA THR A 673 20.06 -17.11 -23.28
C THR A 673 18.58 -17.02 -22.93
N ALA A 674 17.78 -16.40 -23.80
CA ALA A 674 16.34 -16.28 -23.62
C ALA A 674 15.63 -17.61 -23.95
N ILE A 675 14.65 -17.99 -23.13
CA ILE A 675 13.73 -19.12 -23.33
C ILE A 675 12.36 -18.61 -23.82
N HIS A 676 11.84 -17.56 -23.18
CA HIS A 676 10.52 -17.02 -23.49
C HIS A 676 10.45 -15.51 -23.21
N GLN A 677 9.80 -14.75 -24.11
CA GLN A 677 9.48 -13.34 -23.92
C GLN A 677 7.99 -13.15 -23.62
N GLY A 678 7.70 -12.52 -22.49
CA GLY A 678 6.34 -12.34 -21.99
C GLY A 678 6.34 -11.96 -20.51
N ARG A 679 5.23 -11.38 -20.03
CA ARG A 679 5.07 -11.06 -18.62
C ARG A 679 5.15 -12.33 -17.77
N VAL A 680 5.87 -12.29 -16.66
CA VAL A 680 6.02 -13.40 -15.71
C VAL A 680 5.62 -12.94 -14.31
N SER A 681 4.75 -13.69 -13.63
CA SER A 681 4.35 -13.47 -12.23
C SER A 681 4.96 -14.48 -11.25
N ASP A 682 5.26 -15.68 -11.72
CA ASP A 682 5.78 -16.81 -10.94
C ASP A 682 6.31 -17.86 -11.92
N LEU A 683 7.18 -18.75 -11.42
CA LEU A 683 7.64 -19.92 -12.17
C LEU A 683 8.05 -21.08 -11.24
N ASP A 684 7.99 -22.30 -11.78
CA ASP A 684 8.46 -23.52 -11.14
C ASP A 684 9.12 -24.44 -12.19
N LEU A 685 10.12 -25.21 -11.75
CA LEU A 685 10.88 -26.13 -12.61
C LEU A 685 10.45 -27.57 -12.31
N ASN A 686 10.13 -28.35 -13.36
CA ASN A 686 9.79 -29.77 -13.19
C ASN A 686 10.95 -30.55 -12.57
N PHE A 687 10.64 -31.67 -11.91
CA PHE A 687 11.62 -32.51 -11.22
C PHE A 687 12.75 -33.03 -12.14
N ASP A 688 12.45 -33.30 -13.41
CA ASP A 688 13.45 -33.73 -14.40
C ASP A 688 14.29 -32.58 -14.98
N GLY A 689 13.97 -31.32 -14.66
CA GLY A 689 14.65 -30.14 -15.17
C GLY A 689 14.35 -29.77 -16.63
N SER A 690 13.42 -30.46 -17.29
CA SER A 690 13.15 -30.31 -18.73
C SER A 690 12.01 -29.34 -19.07
N ARG A 691 11.12 -29.04 -18.12
CA ARG A 691 9.92 -28.20 -18.31
C ARG A 691 9.81 -27.11 -17.26
N ILE A 692 9.38 -25.93 -17.69
CA ILE A 692 9.21 -24.73 -16.87
C ILE A 692 7.73 -24.35 -16.90
N LEU A 693 7.10 -24.36 -15.72
CA LEU A 693 5.75 -23.83 -15.51
C LEU A 693 5.86 -22.37 -15.12
N PHE A 694 5.01 -21.50 -15.67
CA PHE A 694 4.97 -20.08 -15.29
C PHE A 694 3.58 -19.49 -15.52
N SER A 695 3.31 -18.33 -14.92
CA SER A 695 2.12 -17.52 -15.21
C SER A 695 2.48 -16.11 -15.65
N ASN A 696 1.59 -15.48 -16.40
CA ASN A 696 1.65 -14.05 -16.73
C ASN A 696 0.80 -13.17 -15.78
N GLY A 697 0.37 -13.73 -14.66
CA GLY A 697 -0.55 -13.13 -13.71
C GLY A 697 -2.02 -13.32 -14.06
N ARG A 698 -2.32 -14.16 -15.07
CA ARG A 698 -3.69 -14.50 -15.47
C ARG A 698 -3.82 -15.93 -15.94
N GLN A 699 -2.81 -16.45 -16.63
CA GLN A 699 -2.84 -17.75 -17.27
C GLN A 699 -1.55 -18.51 -17.01
N LEU A 700 -1.69 -19.82 -16.76
CA LEU A 700 -0.57 -20.75 -16.66
C LEU A 700 -0.13 -21.24 -18.04
N SER A 701 1.18 -21.25 -18.25
CA SER A 701 1.84 -21.76 -19.44
C SER A 701 3.00 -22.66 -19.06
N GLU A 702 3.32 -23.60 -19.95
CA GLU A 702 4.48 -24.48 -19.84
C GLU A 702 5.37 -24.29 -21.08
N VAL A 703 6.68 -24.31 -20.89
CA VAL A 703 7.67 -24.31 -21.98
C VAL A 703 8.78 -25.29 -21.64
N LYS A 704 9.40 -25.91 -22.65
CA LYS A 704 10.60 -26.73 -22.43
C LYS A 704 11.80 -25.86 -22.10
N ALA A 705 12.77 -26.41 -21.37
CA ALA A 705 13.99 -25.72 -20.97
C ALA A 705 14.88 -25.28 -22.17
N ASP A 706 14.66 -25.87 -23.36
CA ASP A 706 15.30 -25.49 -24.62
C ASP A 706 14.60 -24.33 -25.36
N GLY A 707 13.47 -23.82 -24.83
CA GLY A 707 12.67 -22.76 -25.44
C GLY A 707 11.58 -23.24 -26.39
N THR A 708 11.49 -24.55 -26.66
CA THR A 708 10.48 -25.12 -27.55
C THR A 708 9.22 -25.54 -26.80
N GLY A 709 8.15 -25.85 -27.54
CA GLY A 709 6.94 -26.46 -26.98
C GLY A 709 6.16 -25.57 -26.01
N LEU A 710 6.24 -24.24 -26.17
CA LEU A 710 5.42 -23.30 -25.41
C LEU A 710 3.93 -23.63 -25.61
N ARG A 711 3.21 -23.86 -24.51
CA ARG A 711 1.77 -24.10 -24.52
C ARG A 711 1.08 -23.42 -23.35
N ALA A 712 -0.12 -22.92 -23.58
CA ALA A 712 -1.05 -22.60 -22.51
C ALA A 712 -1.59 -23.90 -21.91
N ILE A 713 -1.59 -24.04 -20.58
CA ILE A 713 -2.07 -25.27 -19.93
C ILE A 713 -3.58 -25.21 -19.73
N ALA A 714 -4.10 -24.06 -19.30
CA ALA A 714 -5.53 -23.81 -19.19
C ALA A 714 -5.84 -22.46 -19.86
N SER A 715 -6.70 -22.44 -20.86
CA SER A 715 -7.23 -21.21 -21.45
C SER A 715 -8.21 -20.55 -20.48
N GLN A 716 -7.99 -19.27 -20.16
CA GLN A 716 -8.89 -18.53 -19.28
C GLN A 716 -9.44 -17.29 -19.98
N ASP A 717 -10.55 -17.49 -20.68
CA ASP A 717 -11.23 -16.44 -21.44
C ASP A 717 -12.13 -15.58 -20.54
N ASP A 718 -12.53 -16.07 -19.36
CA ASP A 718 -13.36 -15.29 -18.45
C ASP A 718 -12.52 -14.20 -17.76
N PRO A 719 -12.82 -12.91 -17.94
CA PRO A 719 -12.06 -11.81 -17.35
C PRO A 719 -11.98 -11.88 -15.81
N HIS A 720 -12.89 -12.59 -15.15
CA HIS A 720 -12.95 -12.72 -13.70
C HIS A 720 -12.05 -13.80 -13.10
N VAL A 721 -11.58 -14.74 -13.91
CA VAL A 721 -10.76 -15.84 -13.43
C VAL A 721 -9.32 -15.62 -13.85
N MET A 722 -8.42 -15.79 -12.90
CA MET A 722 -6.97 -15.77 -13.09
C MET A 722 -6.41 -17.07 -12.53
N HIS A 723 -5.44 -17.66 -13.22
CA HIS A 723 -4.65 -18.82 -12.80
C HIS A 723 -3.18 -18.40 -12.72
N PHE A 724 -2.59 -18.52 -11.53
CA PHE A 724 -1.23 -18.05 -11.23
C PHE A 724 -0.63 -18.85 -10.06
N ASP A 725 0.64 -18.63 -9.75
CA ASP A 725 1.37 -19.24 -8.64
C ASP A 725 1.31 -20.78 -8.68
N GLY A 726 1.75 -21.35 -9.81
CA GLY A 726 1.69 -22.79 -10.07
C GLY A 726 2.94 -23.56 -9.66
N CYS A 727 2.77 -24.83 -9.28
CA CYS A 727 3.89 -25.78 -9.08
C CYS A 727 3.56 -27.19 -9.59
N TYR A 728 4.62 -27.95 -9.91
CA TYR A 728 4.49 -29.35 -10.29
C TYR A 728 4.31 -30.25 -9.06
N LEU A 729 3.41 -31.22 -9.16
CA LEU A 729 3.24 -32.29 -8.19
C LEU A 729 4.04 -33.54 -8.60
N PRO A 730 4.46 -34.41 -7.66
CA PRO A 730 5.29 -35.57 -7.99
C PRO A 730 4.63 -36.59 -8.94
N ASN A 731 3.30 -36.55 -9.07
CA ASN A 731 2.51 -37.36 -10.00
C ASN A 731 2.24 -36.64 -11.34
N GLU A 732 3.02 -35.60 -11.65
CA GLU A 732 2.92 -34.74 -12.84
C GLU A 732 1.68 -33.83 -12.91
N GLN A 733 0.72 -33.95 -11.98
CA GLN A 733 -0.37 -32.97 -11.88
C GLN A 733 0.16 -31.57 -11.54
N ILE A 734 -0.65 -30.56 -11.81
CA ILE A 734 -0.29 -29.16 -11.57
C ILE A 734 -1.19 -28.60 -10.49
N MET A 735 -0.58 -28.04 -9.44
CA MET A 735 -1.27 -27.25 -8.43
C MET A 735 -1.07 -25.76 -8.70
N PHE A 736 -2.08 -24.95 -8.45
CA PHE A 736 -2.05 -23.51 -8.75
C PHE A 736 -3.09 -22.73 -7.96
N VAL A 737 -2.96 -21.41 -7.96
CA VAL A 737 -3.91 -20.49 -7.33
C VAL A 737 -4.89 -19.94 -8.37
N SER A 738 -6.19 -19.90 -8.03
CA SER A 738 -7.25 -19.42 -8.90
C SER A 738 -8.26 -18.51 -8.20
N THR A 739 -8.68 -17.44 -8.88
CA THR A 739 -9.70 -16.49 -8.38
C THR A 739 -11.15 -16.92 -8.62
N ALA A 740 -11.37 -18.12 -9.14
CA ALA A 740 -12.71 -18.64 -9.43
C ALA A 740 -13.64 -18.77 -8.21
N CYS A 741 -13.11 -18.61 -6.99
CA CYS A 741 -13.91 -18.63 -5.76
C CYS A 741 -14.88 -17.43 -5.62
N GLU A 742 -14.68 -16.36 -6.40
CA GLU A 742 -15.47 -15.11 -6.36
C GLU A 742 -15.57 -14.50 -4.95
N GLN A 743 -14.46 -14.57 -4.22
CA GLN A 743 -14.31 -14.04 -2.88
C GLN A 743 -13.59 -12.70 -2.88
N ALA A 744 -13.85 -11.92 -1.83
CA ALA A 744 -13.17 -10.65 -1.64
C ALA A 744 -12.48 -10.59 -0.29
N VAL A 745 -11.36 -9.87 -0.27
CA VAL A 745 -10.62 -9.59 0.96
C VAL A 745 -11.45 -8.65 1.83
N PRO A 746 -11.69 -8.97 3.12
CA PRO A 746 -12.51 -8.17 4.01
C PRO A 746 -12.19 -6.67 4.12
N CYS A 747 -10.92 -6.33 4.26
CA CYS A 747 -10.48 -4.96 4.50
C CYS A 747 -10.38 -4.10 3.23
N THR A 748 -10.30 -4.71 2.02
CA THR A 748 -10.14 -3.95 0.77
C THR A 748 -11.36 -4.00 -0.14
N GLY A 749 -12.19 -5.05 -0.01
CA GLY A 749 -13.29 -5.32 -0.94
C GLY A 749 -12.85 -5.73 -2.35
N GLY A 750 -11.55 -5.83 -2.60
CA GLY A 750 -11.01 -6.28 -3.88
C GLY A 750 -11.38 -7.74 -4.15
N TRP A 751 -11.82 -8.03 -5.38
CA TRP A 751 -12.47 -9.30 -5.74
C TRP A 751 -11.52 -10.38 -6.27
N HIS A 752 -10.25 -10.37 -5.85
CA HIS A 752 -9.21 -11.22 -6.44
C HIS A 752 -8.62 -12.25 -5.47
N VAL A 753 -9.40 -12.70 -4.48
CA VAL A 753 -8.97 -13.79 -3.60
C VAL A 753 -8.66 -15.02 -4.44
N GLY A 754 -7.46 -15.58 -4.27
CA GLY A 754 -7.03 -16.78 -4.96
C GLY A 754 -7.03 -17.97 -4.01
N ASN A 755 -7.61 -19.10 -4.41
CA ASN A 755 -7.47 -20.36 -3.67
C ASN A 755 -6.81 -21.46 -4.49
N MET A 756 -6.21 -22.43 -3.80
CA MET A 756 -5.55 -23.56 -4.45
C MET A 756 -6.52 -24.47 -5.21
N HIS A 757 -6.10 -24.84 -6.41
CA HIS A 757 -6.72 -25.79 -7.32
C HIS A 757 -5.67 -26.79 -7.82
N VAL A 758 -6.14 -27.94 -8.30
CA VAL A 758 -5.32 -28.95 -8.98
C VAL A 758 -5.91 -29.26 -10.35
N MET A 759 -5.08 -29.64 -11.32
CA MET A 759 -5.48 -30.12 -12.64
C MET A 759 -4.49 -31.16 -13.19
N ASN A 760 -4.91 -31.87 -14.23
CA ASN A 760 -4.05 -32.75 -15.00
C ASN A 760 -3.03 -31.94 -15.85
N PRO A 761 -1.92 -32.55 -16.31
CA PRO A 761 -0.92 -31.87 -17.13
C PRO A 761 -1.49 -31.23 -18.42
N ASP A 762 -2.57 -31.78 -18.96
CA ASP A 762 -3.26 -31.32 -20.17
C ASP A 762 -4.29 -30.20 -19.92
N GLY A 763 -4.44 -29.74 -18.67
CA GLY A 763 -5.41 -28.73 -18.26
C GLY A 763 -6.79 -29.27 -17.91
N THR A 764 -7.03 -30.58 -18.04
CA THR A 764 -8.32 -31.20 -17.70
C THR A 764 -8.45 -31.49 -16.20
N GLY A 765 -9.67 -31.82 -15.75
CA GLY A 765 -9.88 -32.30 -14.37
C GLY A 765 -9.63 -31.26 -13.28
N GLN A 766 -9.80 -29.97 -13.60
CA GLN A 766 -9.59 -28.89 -12.63
C GLN A 766 -10.54 -28.99 -11.43
N ARG A 767 -9.99 -28.93 -10.21
CA ARG A 767 -10.76 -28.98 -8.96
C ARG A 767 -10.21 -28.01 -7.92
N ARG A 768 -11.10 -27.33 -7.19
CA ARG A 768 -10.75 -26.51 -6.03
C ARG A 768 -10.44 -27.42 -4.84
N ILE A 769 -9.33 -27.19 -4.16
CA ILE A 769 -8.90 -28.01 -3.02
C ILE A 769 -8.84 -27.21 -1.71
N ALA A 770 -8.67 -25.89 -1.79
CA ALA A 770 -8.64 -25.00 -0.64
C ALA A 770 -9.89 -24.10 -0.64
N PHE A 771 -10.56 -24.00 0.51
CA PHE A 771 -11.84 -23.30 0.66
C PHE A 771 -11.72 -22.14 1.66
N ASP A 772 -10.63 -21.38 1.51
CA ASP A 772 -10.21 -20.38 2.48
C ASP A 772 -10.91 -19.03 2.28
N GLN A 773 -11.01 -18.22 3.36
CA GLN A 773 -11.66 -16.90 3.37
C GLN A 773 -10.96 -15.92 2.42
N ASP A 774 -9.65 -15.82 2.59
CA ASP A 774 -8.75 -14.94 1.87
C ASP A 774 -7.82 -15.78 0.97
N HIS A 775 -6.63 -15.25 0.69
CA HIS A 775 -5.72 -15.81 -0.30
C HIS A 775 -4.93 -17.01 0.21
N ASP A 776 -4.71 -17.95 -0.71
CA ASP A 776 -3.62 -18.90 -0.70
C ASP A 776 -2.50 -18.42 -1.64
N TRP A 777 -1.25 -18.62 -1.24
CA TRP A 777 -0.07 -18.27 -2.03
C TRP A 777 1.05 -19.30 -1.91
N ASN A 778 1.93 -19.27 -2.91
CA ASN A 778 3.21 -19.95 -2.98
C ASN A 778 3.14 -21.46 -2.65
N PRO A 779 2.27 -22.24 -3.32
CA PRO A 779 2.26 -23.68 -3.13
C PRO A 779 3.59 -24.28 -3.57
N CYS A 780 4.17 -25.16 -2.74
CA CYS A 780 5.36 -25.94 -3.08
C CYS A 780 5.33 -27.32 -2.43
N VAL A 781 6.01 -28.30 -3.04
CA VAL A 781 6.00 -29.69 -2.54
C VAL A 781 7.06 -29.88 -1.46
N LEU A 782 6.64 -30.38 -0.28
CA LEU A 782 7.49 -30.83 0.83
C LEU A 782 8.22 -32.14 0.50
N ASN A 783 9.30 -32.42 1.23
CA ASN A 783 10.11 -33.63 1.03
C ASN A 783 9.32 -34.95 1.20
N ASN A 784 8.18 -34.92 1.89
CA ASN A 784 7.29 -36.07 2.10
C ASN A 784 6.14 -36.17 1.08
N GLY A 785 6.13 -35.35 0.03
CA GLY A 785 5.11 -35.36 -1.03
C GLY A 785 3.85 -34.55 -0.73
N ARG A 786 3.69 -34.00 0.49
CA ARG A 786 2.64 -33.02 0.80
C ARG A 786 2.95 -31.66 0.16
N VAL A 787 1.95 -30.79 0.09
CA VAL A 787 2.12 -29.40 -0.37
C VAL A 787 2.12 -28.46 0.82
N LEU A 788 3.07 -27.53 0.85
CA LEU A 788 3.18 -26.39 1.76
C LEU A 788 2.72 -25.12 1.03
N TYR A 789 1.99 -24.25 1.71
CA TYR A 789 1.47 -23.00 1.14
C TYR A 789 1.25 -21.95 2.23
N THR A 790 1.18 -20.69 1.83
CA THR A 790 0.79 -19.58 2.71
C THR A 790 -0.72 -19.40 2.65
N ARG A 791 -1.40 -19.42 3.81
CA ARG A 791 -2.85 -19.16 3.95
C ARG A 791 -3.08 -17.86 4.70
N TRP A 792 -3.94 -16.99 4.16
CA TRP A 792 -4.44 -15.81 4.85
C TRP A 792 -5.81 -16.07 5.50
N GLU A 793 -5.98 -15.68 6.76
CA GLU A 793 -7.28 -15.75 7.45
C GLU A 793 -7.58 -14.55 8.36
N TYR A 794 -8.86 -14.17 8.49
CA TYR A 794 -9.34 -13.16 9.45
C TYR A 794 -10.50 -13.63 10.33
N THR A 795 -10.92 -14.89 10.19
CA THR A 795 -12.12 -15.40 10.84
C THR A 795 -12.06 -15.32 12.37
N ASP A 796 -12.79 -14.35 12.93
CA ASP A 796 -12.88 -14.06 14.37
C ASP A 796 -11.51 -13.78 15.06
N ILE A 797 -10.54 -13.29 14.29
CA ILE A 797 -9.17 -12.95 14.75
C ILE A 797 -8.80 -11.52 14.28
N PRO A 798 -7.78 -10.88 14.88
CA PRO A 798 -7.41 -9.52 14.53
C PRO A 798 -6.80 -9.38 13.12
N HIS A 799 -6.87 -8.18 12.55
CA HIS A 799 -6.73 -7.98 11.11
C HIS A 799 -5.35 -7.66 10.53
N TYR A 800 -4.25 -8.04 11.18
CA TYR A 800 -2.91 -7.71 10.67
C TYR A 800 -1.96 -8.92 10.56
N PHE A 801 -2.05 -9.92 11.41
CA PHE A 801 -0.92 -10.83 11.68
C PHE A 801 -1.02 -12.23 11.05
N THR A 802 -1.85 -12.41 10.02
CA THR A 802 -2.45 -13.72 9.74
C THR A 802 -2.15 -14.28 8.35
N ARG A 803 -0.89 -14.39 7.96
CA ARG A 803 -0.47 -15.11 6.73
C ARG A 803 0.46 -16.25 7.09
N LEU A 804 -0.20 -17.35 7.45
CA LEU A 804 0.36 -18.52 8.11
C LEU A 804 0.88 -19.52 7.09
N LEU A 805 1.76 -20.42 7.52
CA LEU A 805 2.10 -21.58 6.70
C LEU A 805 1.15 -22.73 7.02
N PHE A 806 0.63 -23.38 5.98
CA PHE A 806 -0.23 -24.56 6.05
C PHE A 806 0.30 -25.66 5.14
N HIS A 807 -0.12 -26.89 5.37
CA HIS A 807 0.18 -27.99 4.47
C HIS A 807 -1.00 -28.96 4.30
N ALA A 808 -1.00 -29.67 3.17
CA ALA A 808 -2.06 -30.61 2.78
C ALA A 808 -1.48 -31.75 1.93
N ASN A 809 -2.24 -32.85 1.76
CA ASN A 809 -1.96 -33.78 0.67
C ASN A 809 -2.29 -33.13 -0.69
N PRO A 810 -1.69 -33.57 -1.81
CA PRO A 810 -1.92 -32.98 -3.13
C PRO A 810 -3.39 -32.96 -3.59
N ASP A 811 -4.23 -33.84 -3.06
CA ASP A 811 -5.66 -33.92 -3.37
C ASP A 811 -6.56 -33.00 -2.52
N GLY A 812 -5.97 -32.25 -1.59
CA GLY A 812 -6.65 -31.35 -0.65
C GLY A 812 -6.97 -31.95 0.72
N THR A 813 -6.75 -33.25 0.94
CA THR A 813 -7.01 -33.89 2.24
C THR A 813 -5.94 -33.55 3.26
N GLY A 814 -6.28 -33.63 4.56
CA GLY A 814 -5.35 -33.44 5.67
C GLY A 814 -4.77 -32.03 5.74
N GLN A 815 -5.58 -31.02 5.41
CA GLN A 815 -5.21 -29.61 5.57
C GLN A 815 -5.00 -29.28 7.04
N MET A 816 -3.83 -28.75 7.36
CA MET A 816 -3.48 -28.38 8.73
C MET A 816 -2.41 -27.29 8.75
N GLU A 817 -2.33 -26.58 9.87
CA GLU A 817 -1.29 -25.58 10.11
C GLU A 817 0.12 -26.19 9.98
N TYR A 818 1.08 -25.38 9.54
CA TYR A 818 2.50 -25.73 9.53
C TYR A 818 3.31 -24.83 10.47
N TYR A 819 3.01 -23.52 10.45
CA TYR A 819 3.64 -22.55 11.36
C TYR A 819 2.78 -21.29 11.54
N GLY A 820 2.77 -20.73 12.76
CA GLY A 820 2.34 -19.35 13.07
C GLY A 820 0.89 -19.18 13.56
N SER A 821 0.10 -20.25 13.68
CA SER A 821 -1.28 -20.09 14.16
C SER A 821 -1.32 -19.62 15.62
N ASN A 822 -2.20 -18.65 15.89
CA ASN A 822 -2.32 -17.92 17.17
C ASN A 822 -1.08 -17.08 17.53
N SER A 823 -0.25 -16.67 16.56
CA SER A 823 0.98 -15.89 16.84
C SER A 823 0.96 -14.53 16.16
N TYR A 824 1.32 -13.48 16.91
CA TYR A 824 1.49 -12.14 16.32
C TYR A 824 2.69 -12.05 15.37
N TRP A 825 3.75 -12.81 15.66
CA TRP A 825 4.94 -12.87 14.83
C TRP A 825 5.06 -14.23 14.13
N PRO A 826 5.47 -14.28 12.85
CA PRO A 826 5.59 -13.14 11.95
C PRO A 826 4.22 -12.71 11.40
N ASN A 827 4.07 -11.46 10.94
CA ASN A 827 2.82 -11.03 10.31
C ASN A 827 2.53 -11.81 9.02
N SER A 828 3.59 -12.10 8.24
CA SER A 828 3.49 -12.84 6.99
C SER A 828 4.72 -13.68 6.68
N MET A 829 4.49 -14.86 6.09
CA MET A 829 5.53 -15.72 5.53
C MET A 829 5.26 -15.95 4.03
N TYR A 830 6.22 -15.62 3.18
CA TYR A 830 6.16 -15.79 1.73
C TYR A 830 7.31 -16.63 1.21
N TRP A 831 7.18 -17.14 -0.03
CA TRP A 831 8.19 -17.96 -0.69
C TRP A 831 8.70 -19.14 0.16
N PRO A 832 7.82 -19.90 0.83
CA PRO A 832 8.28 -21.04 1.61
C PRO A 832 8.91 -22.08 0.67
N ARG A 833 10.04 -22.65 1.08
CA ARG A 833 10.68 -23.79 0.41
C ARG A 833 11.18 -24.79 1.45
N PRO A 834 10.95 -26.09 1.27
CA PRO A 834 11.54 -27.10 2.15
C PRO A 834 13.05 -27.12 2.01
N ILE A 835 13.75 -27.35 3.12
CA ILE A 835 15.18 -27.66 3.09
C ILE A 835 15.34 -29.09 2.58
N PRO A 836 16.10 -29.33 1.48
CA PRO A 836 16.26 -30.67 0.91
C PRO A 836 16.71 -31.70 1.96
N GLY A 837 16.08 -32.87 1.98
CA GLY A 837 16.39 -33.97 2.91
C GLY A 837 15.96 -33.75 4.38
N HIS A 838 15.58 -32.55 4.80
CA HIS A 838 15.14 -32.29 6.18
C HIS A 838 13.64 -32.64 6.36
N PRO A 839 13.22 -33.27 7.49
CA PRO A 839 11.83 -33.68 7.67
C PRO A 839 10.84 -32.51 7.79
N THR A 840 11.23 -31.42 8.45
CA THR A 840 10.32 -30.30 8.82
C THR A 840 10.87 -28.89 8.57
N MET A 841 12.14 -28.70 8.24
CA MET A 841 12.71 -27.36 8.16
C MET A 841 12.40 -26.72 6.81
N VAL A 842 12.08 -25.43 6.83
CA VAL A 842 11.77 -24.63 5.65
C VAL A 842 12.53 -23.30 5.71
N SER A 843 12.85 -22.74 4.54
CA SER A 843 13.23 -21.33 4.40
C SER A 843 12.03 -20.53 3.92
N CYS A 844 11.83 -19.33 4.43
CA CYS A 844 10.81 -18.40 3.95
C CYS A 844 11.24 -16.94 4.12
N ILE A 845 10.45 -16.03 3.57
CA ILE A 845 10.59 -14.59 3.74
C ILE A 845 9.55 -14.08 4.71
N VAL A 846 10.00 -13.54 5.85
CA VAL A 846 9.15 -12.82 6.80
C VAL A 846 8.91 -11.40 6.30
N SER A 847 7.65 -10.98 6.28
CA SER A 847 7.21 -9.65 5.84
C SER A 847 6.16 -9.05 6.77
N GLY A 848 5.92 -7.73 6.64
CA GLY A 848 4.88 -7.00 7.38
C GLY A 848 3.47 -7.24 6.82
N HIS A 849 2.46 -6.70 7.48
CA HIS A 849 1.10 -6.68 6.96
C HIS A 849 0.91 -5.53 5.96
N HIS A 850 1.14 -4.30 6.44
CA HIS A 850 1.41 -3.15 5.59
C HIS A 850 2.91 -3.00 5.29
N GLY A 851 3.22 -2.09 4.36
CA GLY A 851 4.59 -1.76 3.99
C GLY A 851 5.03 -2.50 2.72
N VAL A 852 6.04 -3.36 2.84
CA VAL A 852 6.77 -3.91 1.69
C VAL A 852 6.06 -5.13 1.12
N GLY A 853 5.99 -5.23 -0.21
CA GLY A 853 5.34 -6.35 -0.90
C GLY A 853 6.24 -7.58 -0.95
N ARG A 854 5.81 -8.70 -0.37
CA ARG A 854 6.38 -10.08 -0.42
C ARG A 854 7.91 -10.21 -0.47
N MET A 855 8.60 -9.28 0.18
CA MET A 855 10.05 -9.23 0.36
C MET A 855 10.35 -8.81 1.80
N GLY A 856 11.49 -9.20 2.34
CA GLY A 856 11.78 -8.92 3.75
C GLY A 856 12.95 -9.74 4.27
N GLU A 857 12.79 -10.31 5.45
CA GLU A 857 13.85 -11.05 6.16
C GLU A 857 13.87 -12.51 5.71
N LEU A 858 15.04 -13.06 5.40
CA LEU A 858 15.19 -14.50 5.17
C LEU A 858 15.26 -15.24 6.51
N VAL A 859 14.36 -16.19 6.73
CA VAL A 859 14.25 -16.94 7.98
C VAL A 859 14.20 -18.44 7.71
N LEU A 860 14.92 -19.20 8.54
CA LEU A 860 14.82 -20.66 8.62
C LEU A 860 13.91 -21.04 9.79
N LEU A 861 12.87 -21.83 9.51
CA LEU A 861 11.87 -22.28 10.47
C LEU A 861 11.85 -23.80 10.56
N ASP A 862 11.80 -24.34 11.77
CA ASP A 862 11.60 -25.74 12.05
C ASP A 862 10.43 -25.95 13.02
N PRO A 863 9.24 -26.35 12.53
CA PRO A 863 8.08 -26.69 13.34
C PRO A 863 8.29 -27.80 14.38
N ALA A 864 9.37 -28.58 14.28
CA ALA A 864 9.74 -29.56 15.30
C ALA A 864 10.29 -28.90 16.57
N LYS A 865 10.87 -27.69 16.47
CA LYS A 865 11.36 -26.91 17.62
C LYS A 865 10.26 -26.08 18.27
N GLY A 866 9.34 -25.55 17.47
CA GLY A 866 8.23 -24.74 17.92
C GLY A 866 7.42 -24.25 16.73
N ARG A 867 6.17 -23.84 16.97
CA ARG A 867 5.24 -23.35 15.93
C ARG A 867 4.66 -21.98 16.26
N HIS A 868 4.94 -21.51 17.45
CA HIS A 868 4.37 -20.30 18.01
C HIS A 868 5.44 -19.22 18.03
N GLU A 869 5.10 -18.03 17.53
CA GLU A 869 5.99 -16.87 17.51
C GLU A 869 7.38 -17.23 16.95
N ALA A 870 8.45 -16.88 17.65
CA ALA A 870 9.83 -17.16 17.24
C ALA A 870 10.35 -18.53 17.73
N GLU A 871 9.53 -19.37 18.40
CA GLU A 871 10.00 -20.62 19.04
C GLU A 871 10.64 -21.61 18.05
N GLY A 872 10.12 -21.69 16.83
CA GLY A 872 10.68 -22.57 15.79
C GLY A 872 11.69 -21.90 14.87
N VAL A 873 12.09 -20.66 15.15
CA VAL A 873 13.12 -19.98 14.36
C VAL A 873 14.47 -20.63 14.61
N VAL A 874 15.04 -21.19 13.55
CA VAL A 874 16.42 -21.69 13.59
C VAL A 874 17.39 -20.52 13.45
N GLN A 875 17.15 -19.63 12.49
CA GLN A 875 18.00 -18.46 12.24
C GLN A 875 17.29 -17.45 11.33
N ARG A 876 17.54 -16.15 11.56
CA ARG A 876 17.37 -15.09 10.56
C ARG A 876 18.71 -14.85 9.85
N ILE A 877 18.71 -14.80 8.53
CA ILE A 877 19.91 -14.62 7.69
C ILE A 877 19.86 -13.24 7.03
N PRO A 878 20.85 -12.36 7.22
CA PRO A 878 21.94 -12.49 8.20
C PRO A 878 21.46 -12.29 9.65
N GLY A 879 22.23 -12.81 10.61
CA GLY A 879 21.91 -12.78 12.03
C GLY A 879 22.53 -13.89 12.87
N ARG A 880 23.62 -14.54 12.42
CA ARG A 880 24.28 -15.64 13.16
C ARG A 880 24.60 -15.22 14.59
N GLY A 881 24.15 -16.03 15.54
CA GLY A 881 24.35 -15.81 16.97
C GLY A 881 23.37 -14.84 17.61
N ARG A 882 22.39 -14.30 16.87
CA ARG A 882 21.32 -13.47 17.42
C ARG A 882 20.04 -14.28 17.56
N LYS A 883 19.36 -14.09 18.70
CA LYS A 883 17.99 -14.55 18.88
C LYS A 883 17.04 -13.62 18.11
N VAL A 884 16.02 -14.20 17.48
CA VAL A 884 14.95 -13.44 16.85
C VAL A 884 13.89 -13.13 17.89
N GLU A 885 13.62 -11.84 18.10
CA GLU A 885 12.58 -11.40 19.02
C GLU A 885 11.24 -11.26 18.27
N PRO A 886 10.13 -11.76 18.84
CA PRO A 886 8.81 -11.74 18.19
C PRO A 886 8.17 -10.35 18.29
N ILE A 887 8.70 -9.38 17.52
CA ILE A 887 8.22 -8.00 17.52
C ILE A 887 6.80 -7.94 16.93
N ILE A 888 5.86 -7.35 17.68
CA ILE A 888 4.50 -7.11 17.23
C ILE A 888 4.43 -5.72 16.59
N GLU A 889 4.53 -5.66 15.27
CA GLU A 889 4.42 -4.40 14.52
C GLU A 889 3.76 -4.64 13.16
N ASP A 890 2.80 -3.81 12.78
CA ASP A 890 2.11 -3.87 11.47
C ASP A 890 3.11 -3.83 10.28
N GLY A 891 3.99 -2.83 10.28
CA GLY A 891 5.03 -2.65 9.28
C GLY A 891 6.33 -3.39 9.60
N LEU A 892 6.27 -4.59 10.18
CA LEU A 892 7.38 -5.36 10.79
C LEU A 892 8.76 -5.21 10.11
N VAL A 893 8.82 -5.33 8.77
CA VAL A 893 10.10 -5.31 8.02
C VAL A 893 10.30 -4.03 7.18
N SER A 894 9.50 -2.98 7.43
CA SER A 894 9.58 -1.71 6.70
C SER A 894 10.95 -1.04 6.85
N GLU A 895 11.63 -1.31 7.96
CA GLU A 895 12.96 -0.79 8.28
C GLU A 895 14.04 -1.88 8.36
N SER A 896 13.68 -3.13 8.09
CA SER A 896 14.64 -4.24 8.06
C SER A 896 15.36 -4.29 6.71
N TRP A 897 16.69 -4.31 6.78
CA TRP A 897 17.61 -4.40 5.65
C TRP A 897 18.83 -5.24 6.03
N PRO A 898 19.43 -5.98 5.08
CA PRO A 898 19.04 -6.11 3.67
C PRO A 898 17.70 -6.84 3.47
N ARG A 899 17.14 -6.75 2.26
CA ARG A 899 15.89 -7.44 1.89
C ARG A 899 16.12 -8.58 0.94
N PHE A 900 15.36 -9.64 1.16
CA PHE A 900 15.40 -10.87 0.40
C PHE A 900 14.03 -11.20 -0.21
N ALA A 901 14.07 -11.91 -1.34
CA ALA A 901 12.91 -12.52 -1.97
C ALA A 901 13.33 -13.82 -2.70
N ALA A 902 12.35 -14.69 -2.96
CA ALA A 902 12.51 -15.92 -3.73
C ALA A 902 13.75 -16.77 -3.35
N PRO A 903 13.89 -17.18 -2.07
CA PRO A 903 14.97 -18.07 -1.67
C PRO A 903 14.85 -19.44 -2.34
N TYR A 904 16.00 -19.98 -2.76
CA TYR A 904 16.15 -21.33 -3.27
C TYR A 904 17.23 -22.06 -2.46
N PRO A 905 16.87 -23.01 -1.57
CA PRO A 905 17.83 -23.77 -0.79
C PRO A 905 18.64 -24.71 -1.69
N LEU A 906 19.97 -24.72 -1.51
CA LEU A 906 20.90 -25.56 -2.24
C LEU A 906 21.22 -26.84 -1.48
N ALA A 907 21.41 -27.93 -2.23
CA ALA A 907 21.91 -29.21 -1.74
C ALA A 907 22.50 -30.00 -2.92
N GLU A 908 23.38 -30.96 -2.62
CA GLU A 908 23.78 -31.99 -3.58
C GLU A 908 22.55 -32.87 -3.92
N PRO A 909 22.12 -32.98 -5.19
CA PRO A 909 20.84 -33.60 -5.55
C PRO A 909 20.67 -35.05 -5.07
N GLU A 910 21.74 -35.84 -5.05
CA GLU A 910 21.72 -37.28 -4.79
C GLU A 910 21.76 -37.60 -3.29
N THR A 911 22.49 -36.80 -2.51
CA THR A 911 22.77 -37.10 -1.08
C THR A 911 22.17 -36.10 -0.11
N ASN A 912 21.70 -34.95 -0.61
CA ASN A 912 21.35 -33.76 0.16
C ASN A 912 22.51 -33.16 1.00
N ARG A 913 23.77 -33.49 0.70
CA ARG A 913 24.94 -32.85 1.35
C ARG A 913 24.86 -31.33 1.21
N GLY A 914 25.23 -30.62 2.28
CA GLY A 914 25.23 -29.16 2.33
C GLY A 914 23.84 -28.49 2.50
N ALA A 915 22.75 -29.26 2.56
CA ALA A 915 21.40 -28.73 2.72
C ALA A 915 21.23 -27.86 3.98
N GLY A 916 20.40 -26.83 3.87
CA GLY A 916 20.00 -25.96 4.99
C GLY A 916 21.00 -24.86 5.35
N ARG A 917 22.09 -24.74 4.58
CA ARG A 917 23.16 -23.78 4.86
C ARG A 917 23.37 -22.74 3.77
N TYR A 918 23.08 -23.06 2.51
CA TYR A 918 23.35 -22.19 1.36
C TYR A 918 22.10 -21.99 0.52
N PHE A 919 21.88 -20.76 0.05
CA PHE A 919 20.65 -20.34 -0.64
C PHE A 919 20.97 -19.39 -1.79
N LEU A 920 20.29 -19.56 -2.92
CA LEU A 920 20.22 -18.49 -3.92
C LEU A 920 19.04 -17.59 -3.60
N VAL A 921 19.21 -16.28 -3.70
CA VAL A 921 18.17 -15.30 -3.34
C VAL A 921 18.18 -14.12 -4.29
N ASN A 922 17.02 -13.48 -4.43
CA ASN A 922 17.01 -12.07 -4.77
C ASN A 922 17.36 -11.24 -3.55
N HIS A 923 18.28 -10.30 -3.72
CA HIS A 923 18.82 -9.47 -2.66
C HIS A 923 18.76 -8.00 -3.04
N LYS A 924 18.40 -7.18 -2.07
CA LYS A 924 18.50 -5.73 -2.16
C LYS A 924 19.13 -5.21 -0.88
N GLN A 925 20.36 -4.70 -1.00
CA GLN A 925 21.15 -4.21 0.14
C GLN A 925 20.46 -3.02 0.82
N TRP A 926 20.12 -1.99 0.05
CA TRP A 926 19.52 -0.73 0.51
C TRP A 926 18.30 -0.32 -0.34
N PRO A 927 17.44 0.62 0.10
CA PRO A 927 16.27 1.08 -0.66
C PRO A 927 16.58 1.52 -2.10
N TRP A 928 17.75 2.12 -2.33
CA TRP A 928 18.21 2.60 -3.64
C TRP A 928 19.17 1.65 -4.36
N SER A 929 19.63 0.57 -3.73
CA SER A 929 20.50 -0.41 -4.38
C SER A 929 19.76 -1.09 -5.54
N PRO A 930 20.44 -1.45 -6.64
CA PRO A 930 19.86 -2.34 -7.64
C PRO A 930 19.53 -3.70 -7.01
N TRP A 931 18.61 -4.43 -7.64
CA TRP A 931 18.40 -5.84 -7.31
C TRP A 931 19.62 -6.66 -7.72
N GLN A 932 19.90 -7.69 -6.95
CA GLN A 932 20.97 -8.65 -7.20
C GLN A 932 20.43 -10.06 -7.04
N VAL A 933 21.04 -11.00 -7.74
CA VAL A 933 20.97 -12.42 -7.41
C VAL A 933 22.24 -12.76 -6.65
N CYS A 934 22.09 -13.32 -5.45
CA CYS A 934 23.21 -13.62 -4.56
C CYS A 934 23.18 -15.08 -4.11
N LEU A 935 24.35 -15.63 -3.81
CA LEU A 935 24.52 -16.74 -2.88
C LEU A 935 24.54 -16.15 -1.46
N VAL A 936 23.67 -16.65 -0.58
CA VAL A 936 23.69 -16.35 0.86
C VAL A 936 23.80 -17.63 1.67
N ASP A 937 24.30 -17.53 2.90
CA ASP A 937 24.43 -18.70 3.76
C ASP A 937 24.11 -18.45 5.24
N ALA A 938 23.98 -19.55 5.99
CA ALA A 938 23.75 -19.55 7.44
C ALA A 938 24.92 -18.93 8.23
N PHE A 939 26.02 -18.59 7.57
CA PHE A 939 27.14 -17.88 8.16
C PHE A 939 27.07 -16.37 7.89
N ASP A 940 25.97 -15.83 7.38
CA ASP A 940 25.79 -14.40 7.07
C ASP A 940 26.57 -13.89 5.85
N ASN A 941 27.16 -14.76 5.02
CA ASN A 941 27.74 -14.29 3.77
C ASN A 941 26.63 -13.86 2.80
N VAL A 942 26.84 -12.75 2.10
CA VAL A 942 26.02 -12.31 0.97
C VAL A 942 26.94 -12.06 -0.21
N THR A 943 26.88 -12.95 -1.20
CA THR A 943 27.84 -13.01 -2.31
C THR A 943 27.12 -12.77 -3.63
N PRO A 944 27.25 -11.57 -4.24
CA PRO A 944 26.62 -11.28 -5.52
C PRO A 944 27.07 -12.25 -6.62
N ILE A 945 26.12 -12.65 -7.47
CA ILE A 945 26.37 -13.44 -8.69
C ILE A 945 26.16 -12.53 -9.90
N ILE A 946 25.01 -11.87 -9.96
CA ILE A 946 24.70 -10.89 -11.00
C ILE A 946 23.91 -9.72 -10.43
N THR A 947 24.22 -8.51 -10.88
CA THR A 947 23.51 -7.27 -10.52
C THR A 947 22.63 -6.82 -11.68
N GLY A 948 21.42 -6.37 -11.37
CA GLY A 948 20.50 -5.82 -12.35
C GLY A 948 19.08 -6.34 -12.20
N ALA A 949 18.33 -6.25 -13.30
CA ALA A 949 16.90 -6.53 -13.33
C ALA A 949 16.57 -8.05 -13.38
N TYR A 950 17.25 -8.87 -12.58
CA TYR A 950 17.13 -10.33 -12.55
C TYR A 950 16.43 -10.84 -11.30
N GLY A 951 15.61 -11.89 -11.44
CA GLY A 951 14.68 -12.43 -10.46
C GLY A 951 14.70 -13.97 -10.39
N THR A 952 14.25 -14.53 -9.26
CA THR A 952 13.88 -15.93 -9.06
C THR A 952 14.94 -16.94 -9.50
N PRO A 953 16.09 -16.99 -8.80
CA PRO A 953 17.19 -17.90 -9.16
C PRO A 953 16.82 -19.37 -8.90
N ILE A 954 16.89 -20.19 -9.94
CA ILE A 954 16.67 -21.65 -9.86
C ILE A 954 17.79 -22.37 -10.64
N PRO A 955 18.56 -23.29 -10.04
CA PRO A 955 19.49 -24.14 -10.80
C PRO A 955 18.72 -24.94 -11.86
N LEU A 956 19.11 -24.80 -13.14
CA LEU A 956 18.47 -25.52 -14.23
C LEU A 956 19.08 -26.91 -14.37
N ARG A 957 18.63 -27.83 -13.52
CA ARG A 957 19.05 -29.24 -13.47
C ARG A 957 17.95 -30.12 -12.86
N PRO A 958 18.02 -31.46 -12.99
CA PRO A 958 17.15 -32.36 -12.25
C PRO A 958 17.22 -32.11 -10.73
N ARG A 959 16.10 -32.35 -10.04
CA ARG A 959 15.96 -32.21 -8.59
C ARG A 959 15.25 -33.43 -8.01
N PHE A 960 15.43 -33.66 -6.71
CA PHE A 960 14.73 -34.72 -5.99
C PHE A 960 13.21 -34.65 -6.23
N ARG A 961 12.62 -35.77 -6.68
CA ARG A 961 11.17 -35.96 -6.81
C ARG A 961 10.65 -36.59 -5.51
N PRO A 962 9.86 -35.87 -4.70
CA PRO A 962 9.26 -36.42 -3.48
C PRO A 962 8.36 -37.64 -3.76
N PRO A 963 8.03 -38.46 -2.75
CA PRO A 963 7.10 -39.56 -2.92
C PRO A 963 5.72 -39.11 -3.43
N VAL A 964 5.14 -39.88 -4.33
CA VAL A 964 3.75 -39.67 -4.77
C VAL A 964 2.80 -40.10 -3.64
N ILE A 965 1.92 -39.19 -3.21
CA ILE A 965 0.83 -39.51 -2.29
C ILE A 965 -0.41 -39.89 -3.13
N PRO A 966 -0.92 -41.13 -3.01
CA PRO A 966 -2.14 -41.53 -3.71
C PRO A 966 -3.36 -40.70 -3.25
N PRO A 967 -4.29 -40.36 -4.16
CA PRO A 967 -5.53 -39.70 -3.79
C PRO A 967 -6.32 -40.50 -2.76
N ARG A 968 -6.85 -39.82 -1.76
CA ARG A 968 -7.70 -40.34 -0.68
C ARG A 968 -9.15 -39.86 -0.78
N VAL A 969 -9.44 -39.00 -1.75
CA VAL A 969 -10.78 -38.47 -2.02
C VAL A 969 -11.67 -39.50 -2.71
N ASN A 970 -12.95 -39.51 -2.32
CA ASN A 970 -14.04 -40.16 -3.06
C ASN A 970 -14.96 -39.09 -3.63
N LEU A 971 -14.72 -38.71 -4.89
CA LEU A 971 -15.44 -37.62 -5.56
C LEU A 971 -16.94 -37.91 -5.79
N ALA A 972 -17.39 -39.16 -5.65
CA ALA A 972 -18.82 -39.49 -5.69
C ALA A 972 -19.54 -39.09 -4.38
N SER A 973 -18.81 -38.88 -3.29
CA SER A 973 -19.37 -38.44 -2.01
C SER A 973 -19.64 -36.93 -2.01
N LYS A 974 -20.66 -36.52 -1.25
CA LYS A 974 -20.93 -35.10 -0.94
C LYS A 974 -20.55 -34.72 0.49
N THR A 975 -20.06 -35.69 1.25
CA THR A 975 -19.76 -35.58 2.67
C THR A 975 -18.38 -36.15 2.96
N GLY A 976 -17.82 -35.71 4.09
CA GLY A 976 -16.74 -36.40 4.78
C GLY A 976 -17.13 -36.62 6.23
N THR A 977 -16.18 -37.09 7.03
CA THR A 977 -16.39 -37.43 8.44
C THR A 977 -15.34 -36.75 9.31
N VAL A 978 -15.71 -36.41 10.54
CA VAL A 978 -14.81 -35.84 11.54
C VAL A 978 -14.78 -36.72 12.77
N TYR A 979 -13.58 -37.17 13.15
CA TYR A 979 -13.33 -37.92 14.37
C TYR A 979 -12.52 -37.08 15.36
N MET A 980 -13.06 -36.87 16.55
CA MET A 980 -12.40 -36.17 17.66
C MET A 980 -12.19 -37.16 18.80
N ALA A 981 -10.92 -37.41 19.14
CA ALA A 981 -10.59 -38.42 20.14
C ALA A 981 -11.03 -38.01 21.55
N ASP A 982 -10.68 -36.80 22.00
CA ASP A 982 -11.15 -36.24 23.27
C ASP A 982 -11.18 -34.71 23.19
N VAL A 983 -12.37 -34.12 23.24
CA VAL A 983 -12.55 -32.66 23.20
C VAL A 983 -11.73 -31.93 24.28
N TYR A 984 -11.47 -32.57 25.42
CA TYR A 984 -10.68 -32.00 26.53
C TYR A 984 -9.17 -32.10 26.35
N SER A 985 -8.70 -32.81 25.31
CA SER A 985 -7.27 -33.05 25.08
C SER A 985 -6.64 -31.91 24.28
N GLY A 986 -6.34 -30.80 24.94
CA GLY A 986 -5.62 -29.69 24.33
C GLY A 986 -5.72 -28.41 25.15
N PRO A 987 -4.91 -27.39 24.83
CA PRO A 987 -4.93 -26.13 25.54
C PRO A 987 -6.22 -25.32 25.29
N GLY A 988 -6.96 -25.62 24.20
CA GLY A 988 -8.22 -24.94 23.87
C GLY A 988 -9.36 -25.16 24.87
N LEU A 989 -9.31 -26.22 25.69
CA LEU A 989 -10.23 -26.48 26.81
C LEU A 989 -9.49 -26.76 28.13
N ALA A 990 -8.24 -26.30 28.28
CA ALA A 990 -7.48 -26.50 29.51
C ALA A 990 -8.20 -25.90 30.74
N GLY A 991 -8.33 -26.70 31.80
CA GLY A 991 -9.02 -26.31 33.04
C GLY A 991 -10.54 -26.44 33.00
N VAL A 992 -11.16 -26.81 31.87
CA VAL A 992 -12.60 -27.05 31.81
C VAL A 992 -12.94 -28.42 32.41
N PRO A 993 -13.90 -28.51 33.35
CA PRO A 993 -14.31 -29.79 33.92
C PRO A 993 -14.79 -30.79 32.87
N ARG A 994 -14.28 -32.02 32.93
CA ARG A 994 -14.74 -33.13 32.08
C ARG A 994 -16.23 -33.39 32.29
N GLY A 995 -16.93 -33.64 31.20
CA GLY A 995 -18.38 -33.84 31.18
C GLY A 995 -19.20 -32.54 31.16
N LEU A 996 -18.60 -31.35 31.28
CA LEU A 996 -19.30 -30.08 31.05
C LEU A 996 -19.85 -29.97 29.61
N VAL A 997 -19.05 -30.37 28.62
CA VAL A 997 -19.39 -30.35 27.21
C VAL A 997 -20.33 -31.52 26.92
N LYS A 998 -21.50 -31.22 26.34
CA LYS A 998 -22.55 -32.22 26.03
C LYS A 998 -22.73 -32.44 24.53
N SER A 999 -22.44 -31.42 23.74
CA SER A 999 -22.57 -31.47 22.28
C SER A 999 -21.59 -30.52 21.63
N LEU A 1000 -21.38 -30.68 20.33
CA LEU A 1000 -20.65 -29.73 19.50
C LEU A 1000 -21.66 -29.02 18.58
N ARG A 1001 -21.59 -27.69 18.51
CA ARG A 1001 -22.26 -26.93 17.45
C ARG A 1001 -21.35 -26.88 16.24
N ILE A 1002 -21.89 -27.25 15.08
CA ILE A 1002 -21.20 -27.17 13.80
C ILE A 1002 -21.76 -25.98 13.03
N GLY A 1003 -20.87 -25.06 12.65
CA GLY A 1003 -21.19 -23.91 11.83
C GLY A 1003 -20.33 -23.85 10.58
N SER A 1004 -20.70 -22.97 9.66
CA SER A 1004 -19.94 -22.71 8.43
C SER A 1004 -19.86 -21.22 8.14
N HIS A 1005 -18.73 -20.78 7.59
CA HIS A 1005 -18.56 -19.43 7.10
C HIS A 1005 -19.08 -19.30 5.66
N HIS A 1006 -19.75 -18.19 5.37
CA HIS A 1006 -20.12 -17.82 4.02
C HIS A 1006 -19.40 -16.50 3.68
N TYR A 1007 -18.28 -16.62 2.98
CA TYR A 1007 -17.38 -15.49 2.71
C TYR A 1007 -17.97 -14.47 1.73
N ARG A 1008 -17.50 -13.24 1.85
CA ARG A 1008 -17.99 -12.07 1.08
C ARG A 1008 -17.71 -12.13 -0.42
N TYR A 1009 -18.43 -11.28 -1.15
CA TYR A 1009 -18.30 -11.09 -2.59
C TYR A 1009 -17.51 -9.82 -2.91
N GLY A 1010 -17.04 -9.72 -4.15
CA GLY A 1010 -16.39 -8.53 -4.70
C GLY A 1010 -17.15 -7.23 -4.47
N GLY A 1011 -16.45 -6.17 -4.07
CA GLY A 1011 -17.02 -4.84 -3.82
C GLY A 1011 -17.61 -4.65 -2.43
N ASN A 1012 -17.57 -5.67 -1.56
CA ASN A 1012 -18.11 -5.64 -0.19
C ASN A 1012 -17.01 -5.36 0.86
N GLY A 1013 -16.16 -4.37 0.58
CA GLY A 1013 -15.02 -4.00 1.42
C GLY A 1013 -15.43 -3.09 2.56
N ASP A 1014 -15.90 -3.67 3.66
CA ASP A 1014 -16.19 -2.96 4.90
C ASP A 1014 -15.90 -3.87 6.09
N THR A 1015 -15.14 -3.36 7.04
CA THR A 1015 -14.87 -4.00 8.33
C THR A 1015 -16.17 -4.30 9.06
N TYR A 1016 -17.18 -3.44 8.93
CA TYR A 1016 -18.49 -3.57 9.59
C TYR A 1016 -19.58 -4.09 8.64
N ALA A 1017 -19.23 -4.97 7.70
CA ALA A 1017 -20.22 -5.50 6.75
C ALA A 1017 -21.18 -6.51 7.38
N SER A 1018 -20.68 -7.38 8.24
CA SER A 1018 -21.42 -8.48 8.88
C SER A 1018 -21.85 -8.16 10.31
N SER A 1019 -21.04 -7.42 11.07
CA SER A 1019 -21.30 -7.10 12.47
C SER A 1019 -20.51 -5.87 12.96
N TYR A 1020 -20.96 -5.28 14.07
CA TYR A 1020 -20.29 -4.15 14.71
C TYR A 1020 -19.28 -4.61 15.77
N GLU A 1021 -17.97 -4.52 15.46
CA GLU A 1021 -16.88 -5.05 16.31
C GLU A 1021 -17.06 -6.56 16.62
N GLY A 1022 -17.52 -7.36 15.65
CA GLY A 1022 -17.75 -8.80 15.82
C GLY A 1022 -17.08 -9.62 14.70
N GLY A 1023 -17.74 -10.68 14.24
CA GLY A 1023 -17.21 -11.53 13.17
C GLY A 1023 -17.23 -10.88 11.79
N TRP A 1024 -16.25 -11.23 10.93
CA TRP A 1024 -16.05 -10.68 9.58
C TRP A 1024 -16.98 -11.23 8.49
N ASP A 1025 -17.63 -12.37 8.74
CA ASP A 1025 -18.42 -13.07 7.73
C ASP A 1025 -19.80 -13.46 8.24
N VAL A 1026 -20.68 -13.72 7.27
CA VAL A 1026 -21.95 -14.39 7.53
C VAL A 1026 -21.68 -15.82 8.00
N LYS A 1027 -22.31 -16.20 9.12
CA LYS A 1027 -22.23 -17.56 9.67
C LYS A 1027 -23.53 -18.32 9.41
N ARG A 1028 -23.39 -19.58 9.02
CA ARG A 1028 -24.49 -20.54 8.86
C ARG A 1028 -24.42 -21.57 9.97
N ILE A 1029 -25.56 -21.91 10.53
CA ILE A 1029 -25.68 -22.97 11.53
C ILE A 1029 -26.12 -24.26 10.86
N LEU A 1030 -25.28 -25.29 10.93
CA LEU A 1030 -25.60 -26.60 10.38
C LEU A 1030 -26.43 -27.38 11.40
N GLY A 1031 -26.01 -27.34 12.68
CA GLY A 1031 -26.71 -28.02 13.75
C GLY A 1031 -25.79 -28.44 14.89
N THR A 1032 -26.17 -29.49 15.61
CA THR A 1032 -25.39 -30.05 16.72
C THR A 1032 -25.18 -31.55 16.58
N VAL A 1033 -24.10 -32.04 17.19
CA VAL A 1033 -23.76 -33.47 17.33
C VAL A 1033 -23.43 -33.78 18.79
N PRO A 1034 -23.78 -34.96 19.32
CA PRO A 1034 -23.50 -35.29 20.72
C PRO A 1034 -22.00 -35.51 20.96
N VAL A 1035 -21.55 -35.25 22.20
CA VAL A 1035 -20.24 -35.67 22.70
C VAL A 1035 -20.44 -36.83 23.66
N GLU A 1036 -19.67 -37.90 23.47
CA GLU A 1036 -19.74 -39.09 24.32
C GLU A 1036 -19.23 -38.80 25.74
N LYS A 1037 -19.56 -39.69 26.68
CA LYS A 1037 -19.16 -39.53 28.09
C LYS A 1037 -17.65 -39.47 28.31
N ASP A 1038 -16.87 -40.05 27.40
CA ASP A 1038 -15.40 -40.03 27.43
C ASP A 1038 -14.78 -38.82 26.72
N GLY A 1039 -15.60 -37.89 26.21
CA GLY A 1039 -15.17 -36.68 25.52
C GLY A 1039 -15.01 -36.85 24.00
N SER A 1040 -15.21 -38.06 23.46
CA SER A 1040 -15.07 -38.33 22.03
C SER A 1040 -16.29 -37.95 21.20
N ALA A 1041 -16.10 -37.67 19.91
CA ALA A 1041 -17.18 -37.42 18.96
C ALA A 1041 -16.81 -37.94 17.56
N PHE A 1042 -17.80 -38.47 16.82
CA PHE A 1042 -17.62 -38.95 15.44
C PHE A 1042 -18.87 -38.61 14.63
N PHE A 1043 -18.74 -37.83 13.56
CA PHE A 1043 -19.90 -37.28 12.85
C PHE A 1043 -19.63 -36.94 11.38
N ASP A 1044 -20.71 -36.91 10.59
CA ASP A 1044 -20.67 -36.51 9.18
C ASP A 1044 -20.71 -34.98 9.01
N VAL A 1045 -20.00 -34.50 7.99
CA VAL A 1045 -19.98 -33.07 7.62
C VAL A 1045 -20.08 -32.89 6.09
N PRO A 1046 -20.62 -31.77 5.60
CA PRO A 1046 -20.57 -31.48 4.16
C PRO A 1046 -19.12 -31.29 3.70
N ALA A 1047 -18.77 -31.91 2.58
CA ALA A 1047 -17.47 -31.71 1.95
C ALA A 1047 -17.37 -30.30 1.33
N ASN A 1048 -16.16 -29.86 1.01
CA ASN A 1048 -15.90 -28.62 0.26
C ASN A 1048 -16.54 -27.38 0.90
N THR A 1049 -16.59 -27.37 2.23
CA THR A 1049 -17.29 -26.37 3.04
C THR A 1049 -16.37 -25.96 4.20
N PRO A 1050 -16.13 -24.65 4.41
CA PRO A 1050 -15.38 -24.18 5.57
C PRO A 1050 -16.26 -24.30 6.82
N LEU A 1051 -15.79 -25.07 7.79
CA LEU A 1051 -16.51 -25.46 9.00
C LEU A 1051 -15.77 -24.98 10.25
N PHE A 1052 -16.54 -24.62 11.28
CA PHE A 1052 -16.02 -24.33 12.61
C PHE A 1052 -16.83 -25.10 13.67
N VAL A 1053 -16.21 -25.32 14.83
CA VAL A 1053 -16.79 -26.10 15.95
C VAL A 1053 -16.87 -25.26 17.22
N GLN A 1054 -17.95 -25.40 17.97
CA GLN A 1054 -18.09 -24.85 19.32
C GLN A 1054 -18.50 -25.96 20.30
N PRO A 1055 -17.67 -26.31 21.30
CA PRO A 1055 -18.08 -27.18 22.40
C PRO A 1055 -19.17 -26.51 23.23
N LEU A 1056 -20.31 -27.18 23.40
CA LEU A 1056 -21.49 -26.64 24.09
C LEU A 1056 -21.70 -27.28 25.46
N ASP A 1057 -22.08 -26.48 26.45
CA ASP A 1057 -22.57 -26.97 27.73
C ASP A 1057 -24.01 -27.53 27.66
N LYS A 1058 -24.56 -27.94 28.82
CA LYS A 1058 -25.91 -28.51 28.91
C LYS A 1058 -27.04 -27.55 28.51
N ASP A 1059 -26.81 -26.23 28.55
CA ASP A 1059 -27.82 -25.23 28.20
C ASP A 1059 -27.61 -24.74 26.74
N GLY A 1060 -26.63 -25.30 26.03
CA GLY A 1060 -26.32 -24.97 24.64
C GLY A 1060 -25.43 -23.73 24.45
N LYS A 1061 -24.71 -23.28 25.49
CA LYS A 1061 -23.74 -22.16 25.38
C LYS A 1061 -22.37 -22.66 24.95
N ALA A 1062 -21.69 -21.92 24.09
CA ALA A 1062 -20.31 -22.22 23.73
C ALA A 1062 -19.36 -22.00 24.92
N VAL A 1063 -18.59 -23.04 25.24
CA VAL A 1063 -17.47 -23.00 26.19
C VAL A 1063 -16.23 -22.44 25.53
N GLN A 1064 -16.07 -22.68 24.23
CA GLN A 1064 -14.98 -22.18 23.41
C GLN A 1064 -15.46 -22.04 21.96
N THR A 1065 -14.84 -21.15 21.19
CA THR A 1065 -15.10 -21.00 19.76
C THR A 1065 -13.82 -21.23 18.98
N MET A 1066 -13.87 -22.10 17.97
CA MET A 1066 -12.81 -22.17 16.97
C MET A 1066 -12.81 -20.87 16.16
N ARG A 1067 -11.78 -20.03 16.35
CA ARG A 1067 -11.59 -18.76 15.62
C ARG A 1067 -10.74 -18.97 14.36
N SER A 1068 -11.20 -19.92 13.54
CA SER A 1068 -10.64 -20.34 12.26
C SER A 1068 -11.65 -21.32 11.63
N TRP A 1069 -11.29 -21.95 10.52
CA TRP A 1069 -12.09 -23.00 9.88
C TRP A 1069 -11.19 -24.15 9.40
N PHE A 1070 -11.80 -25.32 9.30
CA PHE A 1070 -11.27 -26.48 8.57
C PHE A 1070 -12.22 -26.85 7.43
N SER A 1071 -11.70 -27.58 6.45
CA SER A 1071 -12.51 -28.15 5.36
C SER A 1071 -12.23 -29.64 5.27
N VAL A 1072 -13.22 -30.41 4.82
CA VAL A 1072 -13.08 -31.84 4.56
C VAL A 1072 -13.36 -32.08 3.08
N MET A 1073 -12.51 -32.84 2.41
CA MET A 1073 -12.70 -33.23 1.02
C MET A 1073 -13.75 -34.36 0.91
N PRO A 1074 -14.33 -34.61 -0.28
CA PRO A 1074 -15.27 -35.71 -0.49
C PRO A 1074 -14.71 -37.07 -0.03
N GLY A 1075 -15.41 -37.73 0.89
CA GLY A 1075 -15.05 -39.06 1.42
C GLY A 1075 -13.90 -39.07 2.43
N GLU A 1076 -13.35 -37.92 2.79
CA GLU A 1076 -12.26 -37.83 3.77
C GLU A 1076 -12.75 -38.09 5.21
N THR A 1077 -11.90 -38.73 6.02
CA THR A 1077 -12.03 -38.74 7.48
C THR A 1077 -10.95 -37.84 8.08
N GLN A 1078 -11.37 -36.67 8.58
CA GLN A 1078 -10.51 -35.74 9.30
C GLN A 1078 -10.47 -36.13 10.78
N SER A 1079 -9.28 -36.26 11.37
CA SER A 1079 -9.11 -36.63 12.78
C SER A 1079 -8.39 -35.53 13.55
N CYS A 1080 -8.75 -35.33 14.82
CA CYS A 1080 -7.97 -34.55 15.80
C CYS A 1080 -7.90 -35.28 17.15
N VAL A 1081 -6.85 -34.99 17.91
CA VAL A 1081 -6.69 -35.52 19.28
C VAL A 1081 -7.58 -34.78 20.26
N GLY A 1082 -7.73 -33.46 20.11
CA GLY A 1082 -8.64 -32.67 20.92
C GLY A 1082 -8.77 -31.23 20.45
N CYS A 1083 -9.08 -30.30 21.35
CA CYS A 1083 -9.23 -28.89 20.99
C CYS A 1083 -7.88 -28.14 20.99
N HIS A 1084 -7.37 -27.82 19.78
CA HIS A 1084 -6.11 -27.08 19.56
C HIS A 1084 -4.86 -27.80 20.07
N GLU A 1085 -4.82 -29.14 19.97
CA GLU A 1085 -3.61 -29.90 20.32
C GLU A 1085 -2.39 -29.47 19.49
N LYS A 1086 -1.19 -29.74 20.04
CA LYS A 1086 0.02 -29.68 19.22
C LYS A 1086 0.00 -30.81 18.19
N GLN A 1087 0.40 -30.55 16.95
CA GLN A 1087 0.39 -31.56 15.89
C GLN A 1087 1.32 -32.75 16.12
N ASN A 1088 2.38 -32.56 16.90
CA ASN A 1088 3.28 -33.64 17.31
C ASN A 1088 2.76 -34.42 18.53
N ARG A 1089 1.52 -34.15 18.98
CA ARG A 1089 0.89 -34.89 20.06
C ARG A 1089 0.38 -36.23 19.54
N LEU A 1090 0.84 -37.31 20.16
CA LEU A 1090 0.30 -38.64 19.91
C LEU A 1090 -1.14 -38.74 20.39
N ALA A 1091 -1.98 -39.42 19.61
CA ALA A 1091 -3.31 -39.78 20.05
C ALA A 1091 -3.22 -40.72 21.28
N PRO A 1092 -4.08 -40.56 22.30
CA PRO A 1092 -4.16 -41.50 23.40
C PRO A 1092 -4.41 -42.93 22.87
N PRO A 1093 -3.69 -43.96 23.35
CA PRO A 1093 -3.86 -45.35 22.89
C PRO A 1093 -5.10 -45.99 23.54
N LYS A 1094 -6.28 -45.38 23.36
CA LYS A 1094 -7.56 -45.83 23.92
C LYS A 1094 -8.61 -45.87 22.83
N LEU A 1095 -9.36 -46.98 22.75
CA LEU A 1095 -10.51 -47.09 21.87
C LEU A 1095 -11.72 -46.36 22.48
N ASN A 1096 -11.95 -45.14 22.02
CA ASN A 1096 -13.01 -44.26 22.51
C ASN A 1096 -14.41 -44.72 22.10
N LEU A 1097 -15.44 -44.28 22.82
CA LEU A 1097 -16.83 -44.65 22.62
C LEU A 1097 -17.34 -44.28 21.22
N ALA A 1098 -16.99 -43.10 20.72
CA ALA A 1098 -17.43 -42.64 19.40
C ALA A 1098 -16.88 -43.51 18.26
N ALA A 1099 -15.67 -44.05 18.39
CA ALA A 1099 -15.05 -44.90 17.38
C ALA A 1099 -15.73 -46.28 17.24
N ARG A 1100 -16.60 -46.66 18.17
CA ARG A 1100 -17.37 -47.92 18.15
C ARG A 1100 -18.72 -47.79 17.45
N LYS A 1101 -19.06 -46.59 16.97
CA LYS A 1101 -20.35 -46.26 16.37
C LYS A 1101 -20.16 -45.77 14.94
N ALA A 1102 -21.25 -45.80 14.16
CA ALA A 1102 -21.30 -45.07 12.91
C ALA A 1102 -21.24 -43.55 13.18
N PRO A 1103 -20.74 -42.74 12.22
CA PRO A 1103 -20.76 -41.28 12.34
C PRO A 1103 -22.18 -40.76 12.61
N GLU A 1104 -22.30 -39.88 13.61
CA GLU A 1104 -23.56 -39.19 13.92
C GLU A 1104 -23.94 -38.20 12.79
N LYS A 1105 -25.23 -38.14 12.48
CA LYS A 1105 -25.76 -37.10 11.58
C LYS A 1105 -25.94 -35.79 12.35
N ILE A 1106 -25.64 -34.66 11.71
CA ILE A 1106 -25.88 -33.34 12.29
C ILE A 1106 -27.38 -33.14 12.52
N ARG A 1107 -27.76 -32.85 13.77
CA ARG A 1107 -29.15 -32.53 14.14
C ARG A 1107 -29.42 -31.06 13.86
N PRO A 1108 -30.39 -30.70 12.99
CA PRO A 1108 -30.60 -29.31 12.60
C PRO A 1108 -30.97 -28.41 13.79
N TRP A 1109 -30.52 -27.16 13.76
CA TRP A 1109 -30.82 -26.17 14.80
C TRP A 1109 -32.03 -25.31 14.42
N LEU A 1110 -33.15 -25.52 15.12
CA LEU A 1110 -34.41 -24.78 14.95
C LEU A 1110 -34.83 -24.66 13.47
N GLY A 1111 -34.83 -25.78 12.76
CA GLY A 1111 -35.14 -25.87 11.33
C GLY A 1111 -33.93 -26.14 10.43
N PRO A 1112 -34.07 -25.98 9.11
CA PRO A 1112 -33.02 -26.31 8.14
C PRO A 1112 -31.81 -25.37 8.23
N THR A 1113 -30.67 -25.84 7.70
CA THR A 1113 -29.41 -25.09 7.64
C THR A 1113 -29.57 -23.76 6.91
N ARG A 1114 -29.33 -22.66 7.60
CA ARG A 1114 -29.47 -21.30 7.10
C ARG A 1114 -28.45 -20.37 7.75
N GLY A 1115 -28.33 -19.16 7.22
CA GLY A 1115 -27.56 -18.10 7.86
C GLY A 1115 -28.22 -17.63 9.15
N PHE A 1116 -27.43 -17.28 10.15
CA PHE A 1116 -27.89 -16.72 11.41
C PHE A 1116 -27.78 -15.19 11.36
N GLY A 1117 -28.83 -14.47 11.75
CA GLY A 1117 -28.78 -13.00 11.79
C GLY A 1117 -29.70 -12.39 12.84
N PHE A 1118 -29.38 -11.17 13.27
CA PHE A 1118 -30.06 -10.49 14.36
C PHE A 1118 -31.56 -10.28 14.07
N ASP A 1119 -31.90 -9.71 12.90
CA ASP A 1119 -33.30 -9.42 12.56
C ASP A 1119 -34.15 -10.70 12.43
N GLN A 1120 -33.54 -11.79 12.00
CA GLN A 1120 -34.24 -13.06 11.79
C GLN A 1120 -34.39 -13.87 13.07
N ASP A 1121 -33.33 -13.94 13.89
CA ASP A 1121 -33.26 -14.88 15.00
C ASP A 1121 -33.33 -14.23 16.39
N VAL A 1122 -32.95 -12.95 16.53
CA VAL A 1122 -32.91 -12.23 17.82
C VAL A 1122 -34.07 -11.24 17.96
N GLN A 1123 -34.33 -10.42 16.94
CA GLN A 1123 -35.39 -9.41 16.96
C GLN A 1123 -36.78 -10.00 17.30
N PRO A 1124 -37.18 -11.20 16.83
CA PRO A 1124 -38.46 -11.79 17.25
C PRO A 1124 -38.55 -12.14 18.74
N VAL A 1125 -37.42 -12.34 19.42
CA VAL A 1125 -37.39 -12.51 20.88
C VAL A 1125 -37.63 -11.15 21.55
N LEU A 1126 -36.97 -10.09 21.05
CA LEU A 1126 -37.12 -8.73 21.57
C LEU A 1126 -38.55 -8.20 21.37
N ASP A 1127 -39.15 -8.44 20.20
CA ASP A 1127 -40.50 -7.99 19.89
C ASP A 1127 -41.54 -8.60 20.85
N ARG A 1128 -41.36 -9.88 21.21
CA ARG A 1128 -42.26 -10.57 22.15
C ARG A 1128 -42.04 -10.20 23.61
N ARG A 1129 -40.79 -9.95 24.01
CA ARG A 1129 -40.38 -9.93 25.43
C ARG A 1129 -39.92 -8.58 25.95
N CYS A 1130 -39.45 -7.69 25.07
CA CYS A 1130 -38.74 -6.48 25.45
C CYS A 1130 -39.42 -5.21 24.94
N VAL A 1131 -39.96 -5.22 23.71
CA VAL A 1131 -40.48 -4.02 23.03
C VAL A 1131 -41.64 -3.36 23.78
N GLY A 1132 -42.46 -4.11 24.51
CA GLY A 1132 -43.54 -3.54 25.33
C GLY A 1132 -43.05 -2.50 26.35
N CYS A 1133 -41.85 -2.70 26.90
CA CYS A 1133 -41.19 -1.78 27.82
C CYS A 1133 -40.18 -0.85 27.11
N HIS A 1134 -39.55 -1.31 26.03
CA HIS A 1134 -38.47 -0.64 25.30
C HIS A 1134 -38.91 -0.13 23.91
N GLY A 1135 -39.82 0.85 23.90
CA GLY A 1135 -40.36 1.48 22.71
C GLY A 1135 -39.93 2.95 22.52
N GLU A 1136 -40.60 3.66 21.61
CA GLU A 1136 -40.32 5.07 21.33
C GLU A 1136 -40.45 5.94 22.59
N GLY A 1137 -39.45 6.77 22.86
CA GLY A 1137 -39.44 7.65 24.03
C GLY A 1137 -39.26 6.95 25.38
N LYS A 1138 -39.09 5.62 25.42
CA LYS A 1138 -38.94 4.82 26.65
C LYS A 1138 -37.50 4.35 26.87
N GLY A 1139 -36.55 5.27 26.78
CA GLY A 1139 -35.12 4.97 26.92
C GLY A 1139 -34.55 4.27 25.67
N ILE A 1140 -34.04 3.04 25.83
CA ILE A 1140 -33.49 2.25 24.72
C ILE A 1140 -34.65 1.77 23.82
N ASP A 1141 -34.63 2.12 22.53
CA ASP A 1141 -35.62 1.66 21.53
C ASP A 1141 -35.18 0.31 20.93
N LEU A 1142 -35.92 -0.76 21.28
CA LEU A 1142 -35.64 -2.13 20.82
C LEU A 1142 -36.56 -2.60 19.69
N ARG A 1143 -37.40 -1.72 19.14
CA ARG A 1143 -38.30 -2.08 18.04
C ARG A 1143 -37.52 -2.43 16.78
N ALA A 1144 -38.07 -3.37 16.02
CA ALA A 1144 -37.68 -3.57 14.63
C ALA A 1144 -37.99 -2.31 13.82
N LYS A 1145 -36.97 -1.52 13.45
CA LYS A 1145 -37.13 -0.50 12.39
C LYS A 1145 -36.83 -1.15 11.06
N GLN A 1146 -37.71 -0.95 10.06
CA GLN A 1146 -37.43 -1.42 8.70
C GLN A 1146 -36.23 -0.65 8.16
N LEU A 1147 -35.05 -1.25 8.27
CA LEU A 1147 -33.79 -0.69 7.78
C LEU A 1147 -33.87 -0.18 6.34
N ARG A 1148 -34.69 -0.80 5.50
CA ARG A 1148 -34.73 -0.51 4.07
C ARG A 1148 -35.77 0.54 3.65
N LYS A 1149 -36.69 0.94 4.54
CA LYS A 1149 -37.68 2.00 4.23
C LYS A 1149 -37.34 3.33 4.91
N ASP A 1150 -36.92 3.30 6.18
CA ASP A 1150 -36.92 4.51 7.02
C ASP A 1150 -35.57 4.84 7.70
N TYR A 1151 -34.55 3.98 7.57
CA TYR A 1151 -33.30 4.13 8.32
C TYR A 1151 -32.06 4.05 7.41
N LYS A 1152 -31.24 5.11 7.41
CA LYS A 1152 -30.07 5.22 6.52
C LYS A 1152 -28.77 4.59 7.08
N GLY A 1153 -28.81 3.97 8.26
CA GLY A 1153 -27.63 3.37 8.90
C GLY A 1153 -27.47 1.87 8.60
N ARG A 1154 -26.31 1.30 8.99
CA ARG A 1154 -25.92 -0.10 8.69
C ARG A 1154 -26.67 -1.17 9.49
N TYR A 1155 -27.17 -0.82 10.67
CA TYR A 1155 -27.69 -1.75 11.68
C TYR A 1155 -28.96 -1.21 12.32
N SER A 1156 -29.89 -2.08 12.73
CA SER A 1156 -31.11 -1.63 13.41
C SER A 1156 -30.78 -0.91 14.73
N PRO A 1157 -31.60 0.06 15.18
CA PRO A 1157 -31.43 0.70 16.47
C PRO A 1157 -31.38 -0.31 17.64
N ALA A 1158 -32.17 -1.38 17.57
CA ALA A 1158 -32.17 -2.45 18.55
C ALA A 1158 -30.81 -3.17 18.63
N TYR A 1159 -30.18 -3.45 17.48
CA TYR A 1159 -28.84 -4.04 17.44
C TYR A 1159 -27.80 -3.07 18.01
N LEU A 1160 -27.83 -1.80 17.61
CA LEU A 1160 -26.92 -0.75 18.10
C LEU A 1160 -27.09 -0.47 19.60
N ALA A 1161 -28.29 -0.70 20.13
CA ALA A 1161 -28.52 -0.62 21.56
C ALA A 1161 -27.95 -1.83 22.32
N LEU A 1162 -28.10 -3.04 21.79
CA LEU A 1162 -27.78 -4.26 22.52
C LEU A 1162 -26.33 -4.72 22.40
N HIS A 1163 -25.66 -4.47 21.27
CA HIS A 1163 -24.31 -5.00 21.06
C HIS A 1163 -23.31 -4.53 22.13
N GLY A 1164 -23.48 -3.33 22.69
CA GLY A 1164 -22.65 -2.82 23.80
C GLY A 1164 -22.71 -3.65 25.08
N TYR A 1165 -23.77 -4.46 25.27
CA TYR A 1165 -23.95 -5.32 26.44
C TYR A 1165 -23.40 -6.75 26.25
N VAL A 1166 -22.79 -7.02 25.10
CA VAL A 1166 -22.22 -8.33 24.76
C VAL A 1166 -20.71 -8.25 24.67
N ARG A 1167 -20.02 -9.04 25.51
CA ARG A 1167 -18.57 -9.23 25.43
C ARG A 1167 -18.23 -10.10 24.22
N ARG A 1168 -17.29 -9.67 23.38
CA ARG A 1168 -16.98 -10.33 22.11
C ARG A 1168 -15.55 -10.09 21.62
N ALA A 1169 -15.07 -10.93 20.71
CA ALA A 1169 -13.79 -10.79 20.06
C ALA A 1169 -13.94 -9.87 18.84
N GLY A 1170 -13.52 -8.61 18.99
CA GLY A 1170 -13.53 -7.62 17.91
C GLY A 1170 -12.32 -7.73 16.97
N TYR A 1171 -12.24 -6.80 16.03
CA TYR A 1171 -11.24 -6.76 14.96
C TYR A 1171 -9.80 -6.50 15.44
N GLU A 1172 -9.67 -6.10 16.70
CA GLU A 1172 -8.42 -5.79 17.42
C GLU A 1172 -8.27 -6.68 18.66
N SER A 1173 -8.99 -7.80 18.72
CA SER A 1173 -8.89 -8.76 19.83
C SER A 1173 -7.52 -9.44 19.87
N ASP A 1174 -7.20 -10.04 21.02
CA ASP A 1174 -5.97 -10.80 21.19
C ASP A 1174 -5.91 -11.96 20.18
N TYR A 1175 -4.81 -12.05 19.41
CA TYR A 1175 -4.62 -13.13 18.45
C TYR A 1175 -4.23 -14.44 19.13
N HIS A 1176 -3.58 -14.38 20.29
CA HIS A 1176 -3.22 -15.56 21.05
C HIS A 1176 -4.47 -16.37 21.38
N MET A 1177 -4.29 -17.68 21.56
CA MET A 1177 -5.39 -18.56 21.89
C MET A 1177 -6.01 -18.15 23.23
N MET A 1178 -7.30 -17.84 23.19
CA MET A 1178 -8.04 -17.37 24.37
C MET A 1178 -8.24 -18.47 25.40
N LYS A 1179 -8.27 -18.07 26.68
CA LYS A 1179 -8.71 -18.95 27.77
C LYS A 1179 -10.15 -19.45 27.52
N PRO A 1180 -10.48 -20.70 27.86
CA PRO A 1180 -11.84 -21.20 27.74
C PRO A 1180 -12.83 -20.27 28.48
N ALA A 1181 -14.02 -20.11 27.91
CA ALA A 1181 -15.09 -19.26 28.40
C ALA A 1181 -14.79 -17.75 28.49
N ALA A 1182 -13.66 -17.26 27.94
CA ALA A 1182 -13.33 -15.83 27.93
C ALA A 1182 -14.44 -14.94 27.31
N TYR A 1183 -15.19 -15.50 26.35
CA TYR A 1183 -16.32 -14.87 25.67
C TYR A 1183 -17.61 -15.71 25.78
N ALA A 1184 -17.73 -16.56 26.81
CA ALA A 1184 -18.95 -17.33 27.01
C ALA A 1184 -20.14 -16.40 27.23
N ALA A 1185 -21.33 -16.80 26.78
CA ALA A 1185 -22.54 -15.97 26.86
C ALA A 1185 -22.83 -15.44 28.29
N ASN A 1186 -22.49 -16.18 29.33
CA ASN A 1186 -22.66 -15.77 30.73
C ASN A 1186 -21.76 -14.60 31.17
N THR A 1187 -20.73 -14.27 30.39
CA THR A 1187 -19.88 -13.09 30.62
C THR A 1187 -20.51 -11.79 30.09
N ALA A 1188 -21.56 -11.88 29.26
CA ALA A 1188 -22.27 -10.73 28.74
C ALA A 1188 -23.19 -10.12 29.81
N SER A 1189 -23.09 -8.81 30.02
CA SER A 1189 -23.95 -8.06 30.94
C SER A 1189 -25.44 -8.23 30.60
N LEU A 1190 -25.77 -8.39 29.31
CA LEU A 1190 -27.13 -8.69 28.85
C LEU A 1190 -27.65 -9.99 29.47
N VAL A 1191 -26.88 -11.07 29.40
CA VAL A 1191 -27.29 -12.38 29.94
C VAL A 1191 -27.37 -12.35 31.46
N GLN A 1192 -26.39 -11.70 32.12
CA GLN A 1192 -26.38 -11.57 33.58
C GLN A 1192 -27.60 -10.80 34.10
N MET A 1193 -27.94 -9.70 33.43
CA MET A 1193 -29.13 -8.91 33.76
C MET A 1193 -30.41 -9.74 33.60
N LEU A 1194 -30.59 -10.41 32.46
CA LEU A 1194 -31.78 -11.21 32.19
C LEU A 1194 -31.91 -12.40 33.15
N LYS A 1195 -30.80 -13.05 33.55
CA LYS A 1195 -30.81 -14.16 34.52
C LYS A 1195 -31.06 -13.71 35.95
N LYS A 1196 -30.60 -12.52 36.36
CA LYS A 1196 -30.95 -11.91 37.65
C LYS A 1196 -32.45 -11.55 37.74
N GLY A 1197 -33.08 -11.36 36.58
CA GLY A 1197 -34.47 -10.94 36.44
C GLY A 1197 -34.55 -9.50 35.95
N HIS A 1198 -35.44 -9.24 34.99
CA HIS A 1198 -35.64 -7.92 34.40
C HIS A 1198 -37.13 -7.67 34.17
N HIS A 1199 -37.75 -6.90 35.06
CA HIS A 1199 -39.19 -6.54 35.01
C HIS A 1199 -40.14 -7.72 34.79
N GLY A 1200 -39.86 -8.88 35.41
CA GLY A 1200 -40.72 -10.07 35.32
C GLY A 1200 -40.64 -10.83 33.98
N VAL A 1201 -39.78 -10.41 33.05
CA VAL A 1201 -39.58 -11.10 31.76
C VAL A 1201 -38.97 -12.49 32.00
N LYS A 1202 -39.61 -13.52 31.42
CA LYS A 1202 -39.13 -14.90 31.38
C LYS A 1202 -39.01 -15.37 29.93
N LEU A 1203 -37.83 -15.85 29.56
CA LEU A 1203 -37.56 -16.41 28.24
C LEU A 1203 -37.75 -17.94 28.25
N THR A 1204 -38.29 -18.49 27.17
CA THR A 1204 -38.32 -19.94 26.93
C THR A 1204 -36.93 -20.47 26.58
N ASP A 1205 -36.77 -21.80 26.58
CA ASP A 1205 -35.51 -22.45 26.20
C ASP A 1205 -35.09 -22.10 24.76
N GLU A 1206 -36.04 -22.04 23.83
CA GLU A 1206 -35.76 -21.60 22.45
C GLU A 1206 -35.27 -20.14 22.40
N GLU A 1207 -35.94 -19.25 23.12
CA GLU A 1207 -35.57 -17.82 23.18
C GLU A 1207 -34.17 -17.64 23.77
N TRP A 1208 -33.81 -18.41 24.81
CA TRP A 1208 -32.45 -18.45 25.35
C TRP A 1208 -31.44 -18.99 24.33
N GLN A 1209 -31.75 -20.09 23.64
CA GLN A 1209 -30.86 -20.65 22.63
C GLN A 1209 -30.56 -19.65 21.50
N ARG A 1210 -31.54 -18.85 21.07
CA ARG A 1210 -31.35 -17.79 20.06
C ARG A 1210 -30.38 -16.71 20.55
N LEU A 1211 -30.56 -16.22 21.79
CA LEU A 1211 -29.67 -15.23 22.38
C LEU A 1211 -28.25 -15.76 22.60
N TYR A 1212 -28.11 -16.98 23.13
CA TYR A 1212 -26.80 -17.61 23.31
C TYR A 1212 -26.08 -17.82 21.98
N THR A 1213 -26.78 -18.32 20.96
CA THR A 1213 -26.20 -18.54 19.64
C THR A 1213 -25.76 -17.22 19.00
N TRP A 1214 -26.52 -16.13 19.16
CA TRP A 1214 -26.11 -14.81 18.65
C TRP A 1214 -24.79 -14.34 19.28
N ILE A 1215 -24.65 -14.49 20.60
CA ILE A 1215 -23.41 -14.14 21.32
C ILE A 1215 -22.27 -15.05 20.87
N ASP A 1216 -22.49 -16.37 20.88
CA ASP A 1216 -21.49 -17.38 20.52
C ASP A 1216 -21.01 -17.23 19.06
N PHE A 1217 -21.87 -16.80 18.15
CA PHE A 1217 -21.53 -16.55 16.74
C PHE A 1217 -20.80 -15.22 16.53
N ASN A 1218 -20.42 -14.51 17.58
CA ASN A 1218 -19.75 -13.21 17.52
C ASN A 1218 -20.66 -12.13 16.91
N ILE A 1219 -21.93 -12.13 17.33
CA ILE A 1219 -22.98 -11.14 17.07
C ILE A 1219 -23.24 -10.77 15.60
N PRO A 1220 -23.41 -11.73 14.67
CA PRO A 1220 -23.71 -11.41 13.28
C PRO A 1220 -25.03 -10.64 13.16
N TYR A 1221 -25.05 -9.66 12.26
CA TYR A 1221 -26.26 -8.90 11.94
C TYR A 1221 -27.01 -9.51 10.77
N ALA A 1222 -26.41 -9.52 9.59
CA ALA A 1222 -27.04 -10.00 8.37
C ALA A 1222 -26.97 -11.55 8.28
N PRO A 1223 -28.10 -12.25 8.07
CA PRO A 1223 -28.07 -13.71 7.87
C PRO A 1223 -27.49 -14.11 6.51
N THR A 1224 -27.46 -13.22 5.53
CA THR A 1224 -26.92 -13.47 4.19
C THR A 1224 -26.29 -12.20 3.62
N TRP A 1225 -25.38 -12.33 2.65
CA TRP A 1225 -24.83 -11.14 1.97
C TRP A 1225 -25.88 -10.35 1.19
N ARG A 1226 -26.97 -10.97 0.71
CA ARG A 1226 -28.11 -10.24 0.11
C ARG A 1226 -28.85 -9.34 1.13
N GLN A 1227 -28.68 -9.65 2.41
CA GLN A 1227 -29.21 -8.90 3.53
C GLN A 1227 -28.21 -7.92 4.16
N SER A 1228 -26.96 -7.90 3.68
CA SER A 1228 -25.97 -6.88 4.04
C SER A 1228 -26.40 -5.49 3.57
N HIS A 1229 -25.82 -4.46 4.19
CA HIS A 1229 -25.91 -3.07 3.74
C HIS A 1229 -25.21 -2.83 2.39
N GLN A 1230 -24.38 -3.78 1.94
CA GLN A 1230 -23.79 -3.86 0.60
C GLN A 1230 -24.10 -5.23 -0.01
N PRO A 1231 -25.28 -5.43 -0.64
CA PRO A 1231 -25.60 -6.72 -1.25
C PRO A 1231 -24.79 -6.97 -2.53
N PRO A 1232 -24.44 -8.23 -2.85
CA PRO A 1232 -23.79 -8.56 -4.11
C PRO A 1232 -24.77 -8.44 -5.27
N ALA A 1233 -24.24 -8.17 -6.47
CA ALA A 1233 -25.00 -8.22 -7.72
C ALA A 1233 -25.39 -9.67 -8.07
N ASP A 1234 -26.53 -9.84 -8.75
CA ASP A 1234 -27.03 -11.17 -9.14
C ASP A 1234 -26.04 -11.93 -10.03
N GLU A 1235 -25.34 -11.23 -10.91
CA GLU A 1235 -24.30 -11.80 -11.75
C GLU A 1235 -23.15 -12.41 -10.93
N GLN A 1236 -22.71 -11.74 -9.86
CA GLN A 1236 -21.66 -12.26 -8.97
C GLN A 1236 -22.12 -13.53 -8.26
N VAL A 1237 -23.38 -13.57 -7.81
CA VAL A 1237 -23.96 -14.76 -7.17
C VAL A 1237 -24.06 -15.92 -8.16
N ALA A 1238 -24.51 -15.66 -9.38
CA ALA A 1238 -24.60 -16.66 -10.44
C ALA A 1238 -23.22 -17.21 -10.84
N ARG A 1239 -22.22 -16.32 -10.98
CA ARG A 1239 -20.85 -16.69 -11.35
C ARG A 1239 -20.17 -17.54 -10.28
N ARG A 1240 -20.32 -17.19 -9.00
CA ARG A 1240 -19.82 -18.02 -7.89
C ARG A 1240 -20.48 -19.40 -7.86
N ALA A 1241 -21.78 -19.46 -8.11
CA ALA A 1241 -22.51 -20.74 -8.19
C ALA A 1241 -22.09 -21.59 -9.39
N LYS A 1242 -21.76 -20.96 -10.53
CA LYS A 1242 -21.18 -21.61 -11.72
C LYS A 1242 -19.83 -22.23 -11.36
N TYR A 1243 -18.90 -21.45 -10.83
CA TYR A 1243 -17.55 -21.95 -10.52
C TYR A 1243 -17.50 -22.97 -9.40
N LYS A 1244 -18.36 -22.82 -8.38
CA LYS A 1244 -18.50 -23.84 -7.34
C LYS A 1244 -18.93 -25.19 -7.92
N ARG A 1245 -19.75 -25.23 -8.97
CA ARG A 1245 -20.16 -26.48 -9.64
C ARG A 1245 -19.10 -27.00 -10.59
N LEU A 1246 -18.44 -26.10 -11.33
CA LEU A 1246 -17.44 -26.47 -12.34
C LEU A 1246 -16.20 -27.10 -11.73
N TYR A 1247 -15.77 -26.63 -10.55
CA TYR A 1247 -14.54 -27.05 -9.88
C TYR A 1247 -14.78 -27.83 -8.58
N ALA A 1248 -15.96 -28.46 -8.45
CA ALA A 1248 -16.40 -29.20 -7.26
C ALA A 1248 -15.57 -30.48 -6.99
#